data_AF-A0A2I0PM41-F1
#
_entry.id   AF-A0A2I0PM41-F1
#
_cell.length_a   1.000
_cell.length_b   1.000
_cell.length_c   1.000
_cell.angle_alpha   90.00
_cell.angle_beta   90.00
_cell.angle_gamma   90.00
#
_symmetry.space_group_name_H-M   'P 1'
#
loop_
_entity.id
_entity.type
_entity.pdbx_description
1 polymer ?
#
loop_
_entity_poly.entity_id
_entity_poly.type
_entity_poly.pdbx_seq_one_letter_code
_entity_poly.pdbx_strand_id
1 'polypeptide(L)'
;MAPKSTKPKDFKEDFWKSKDIKISIGDIVQDEVSGESGEPVEMGPTPKPHVTDLREWDMKLMDRYEPFYAPFCDMCCLCTYGKCDLTAGKKGACGIDIKAQQARMVLLACCIGAAAHSAHARHLLEHLIEKKGKDFPIDLGMNIDIEAPIIRTLIGKAPKTLGDLREAMDYMEEQNLHLLSACHTGQEGSSVDFESKALHAGLMDNLGKEIGDIAQIVALDMPKGDENAPLVEMGMGTVDRDKPIVLCIGHNVSSGAGVIDYVEEEGLEDNVEVCGICCAAIDITRYNQHAKVIGPISKQLKFIRSGVADVIVVDEQCIRTDVLEEAKKNQAKVIATTDKMCLGLPNLTDEDADKIVAQLINNQIEGALILDPDKVGEVATKVAMQIADDRGMLKLLPDMDEIQEMAKECTECGWCTRVCPNSIPMMEAVMGASEGDFSKMEALYDNDVCYTCGRCEQECERDIPIMSMMAKIGENKLKEQRFNMRAGRGPIQDVEIRKVGAPIVLGDIPGVIAFVGCTNYPEGAQDVAKMAKEFLERNYIVVTSGCGAMTVGEYRDEEGNTLYEKYSGDFDAKGLVNVGSCVSNAHIPGACIKIANIFAKKPLEGNFEEISDYILNRVGACGVAWGAYSQKAAAIATGINRWGIPVVLGPHGTKYRRLYLGRTDKEETWQLNDMRSGNVVNGEPAPEHLLYAAENREEATVEIAKLCIRPNDTSKGRQLKLNHYIDLHKKYFGTIPEDVYKFVRVQKDIPITYKKDVMDILEEKGWEPRAIPQEPSIRDFKEEPKKKANGK
;
A
#
# COMPACT_ATOMS: atom_id res chain seq x y z
N MET A 1 66.12 42.67 -17.36
CA MET A 1 65.78 42.83 -15.93
C MET A 1 64.58 41.96 -15.63
N ALA A 2 64.76 40.89 -14.85
CA ALA A 2 63.67 40.11 -14.29
C ALA A 2 63.77 40.26 -12.76
N PRO A 3 62.76 40.77 -12.04
CA PRO A 3 62.83 40.85 -10.59
C PRO A 3 62.41 39.54 -9.93
N LYS A 4 63.17 39.26 -8.87
CA LYS A 4 63.24 38.06 -8.02
C LYS A 4 61.97 37.74 -7.24
N SER A 5 61.87 36.46 -6.89
CA SER A 5 60.93 35.83 -5.97
C SER A 5 60.85 36.50 -4.59
N THR A 6 59.63 36.68 -4.08
CA THR A 6 59.33 36.86 -2.65
C THR A 6 58.74 35.57 -2.08
N LYS A 7 59.34 35.06 -1.00
CA LYS A 7 58.87 33.90 -0.23
C LYS A 7 57.47 34.15 0.36
N PRO A 8 56.62 33.12 0.52
CA PRO A 8 55.34 33.25 1.22
C PRO A 8 55.57 33.52 2.72
N LYS A 9 54.75 34.40 3.30
CA LYS A 9 54.71 34.67 4.74
C LYS A 9 54.13 33.47 5.49
N ASP A 10 54.75 33.08 6.59
CA ASP A 10 54.21 32.12 7.55
C ASP A 10 52.84 32.60 8.05
N PHE A 11 51.82 31.79 7.84
CA PHE A 11 50.49 31.99 8.40
C PHE A 11 50.55 31.66 9.90
N LYS A 12 50.23 32.64 10.74
CA LYS A 12 50.11 32.43 12.19
C LYS A 12 48.93 31.49 12.49
N GLU A 13 49.18 30.53 13.36
CA GLU A 13 48.28 29.46 13.82
C GLU A 13 46.94 29.93 14.46
N ASP A 14 46.75 31.24 14.66
CA ASP A 14 45.59 31.81 15.36
C ASP A 14 44.37 32.12 14.48
N PHE A 15 44.42 31.89 13.16
CA PHE A 15 43.27 32.15 12.27
C PHE A 15 42.06 31.24 12.58
N TRP A 16 42.31 30.02 13.04
CA TRP A 16 41.26 28.98 13.18
C TRP A 16 40.47 29.07 14.48
N LYS A 17 40.98 29.75 15.52
CA LYS A 17 40.33 29.79 16.84
C LYS A 17 39.27 30.89 16.99
N SER A 18 39.21 31.87 16.10
CA SER A 18 38.35 33.05 16.25
C SER A 18 37.01 32.96 15.51
N LYS A 19 36.71 31.84 14.86
CA LYS A 19 35.42 31.61 14.22
C LYS A 19 34.98 30.19 14.54
N ASP A 20 33.72 30.06 14.91
CA ASP A 20 33.01 28.82 15.21
C ASP A 20 32.84 27.97 13.92
N ILE A 21 33.97 27.56 13.32
CA ILE A 21 34.01 26.84 12.05
C ILE A 21 33.94 25.35 12.39
N LYS A 22 32.75 24.77 12.25
CA LYS A 22 32.60 23.31 12.13
C LYS A 22 33.09 22.88 10.74
N ILE A 23 34.21 22.17 10.70
CA ILE A 23 34.68 21.47 9.50
C ILE A 23 34.16 20.03 9.60
N SER A 24 33.17 19.68 8.79
CA SER A 24 32.81 18.28 8.53
C SER A 24 33.68 17.75 7.41
N ILE A 25 34.64 16.90 7.75
CA ILE A 25 35.35 16.07 6.78
C ILE A 25 34.38 14.94 6.42
N GLY A 26 34.05 14.80 5.14
CA GLY A 26 33.13 13.76 4.66
C GLY A 26 33.58 12.34 5.03
N ASP A 27 32.64 11.40 4.97
CA ASP A 27 32.84 10.03 5.42
C ASP A 27 34.03 9.35 4.72
N ILE A 28 34.90 8.75 5.54
CA ILE A 28 35.92 7.82 5.05
C ILE A 28 35.21 6.49 4.83
N VAL A 29 34.89 6.17 3.57
CA VAL A 29 34.31 4.87 3.21
C VAL A 29 35.41 3.81 3.33
N GLN A 30 35.32 2.96 4.36
CA GLN A 30 35.99 1.66 4.35
C GLN A 30 35.09 0.68 3.59
N ASP A 31 35.52 0.29 2.39
CA ASP A 31 34.86 -0.70 1.52
C ASP A 31 35.04 -2.14 2.05
N GLU A 32 34.54 -2.45 3.24
CA GLU A 32 34.43 -3.84 3.71
C GLU A 32 32.99 -4.14 4.15
N VAL A 33 32.21 -4.72 3.24
CA VAL A 33 30.90 -5.32 3.57
C VAL A 33 31.18 -6.67 4.22
N SER A 34 31.34 -6.68 5.55
CA SER A 34 31.53 -7.89 6.34
C SER A 34 30.18 -8.52 6.69
N GLY A 35 29.97 -9.79 6.34
CA GLY A 35 28.86 -10.60 6.84
C GLY A 35 29.02 -10.94 8.32
N GLU A 36 28.02 -11.60 8.92
CA GLU A 36 28.00 -11.99 10.35
C GLU A 36 29.20 -12.86 10.79
N SER A 37 29.88 -13.51 9.85
CA SER A 37 31.08 -14.32 10.08
C SER A 37 32.41 -13.56 9.87
N GLY A 38 32.36 -12.28 9.50
CA GLY A 38 33.54 -11.53 9.03
C GLY A 38 33.99 -11.92 7.62
N GLU A 39 33.21 -12.72 6.89
CA GLU A 39 33.46 -13.04 5.49
C GLU A 39 32.95 -11.92 4.56
N PRO A 40 33.64 -11.61 3.45
CA PRO A 40 33.17 -10.62 2.48
C PRO A 40 31.83 -11.06 1.88
N VAL A 41 30.82 -10.19 1.90
CA VAL A 41 29.56 -10.46 1.20
C VAL A 41 29.75 -10.17 -0.29
N GLU A 42 29.53 -11.19 -1.14
CA GLU A 42 29.66 -11.05 -2.58
C GLU A 42 28.54 -10.16 -3.12
N MET A 43 28.89 -9.02 -3.69
CA MET A 43 27.95 -8.10 -4.33
C MET A 43 27.41 -8.72 -5.62
N GLY A 44 26.09 -8.69 -5.76
CA GLY A 44 25.36 -9.06 -6.96
C GLY A 44 25.62 -8.10 -8.14
N PRO A 45 25.06 -8.40 -9.31
CA PRO A 45 25.39 -7.70 -10.54
C PRO A 45 24.79 -6.30 -10.66
N THR A 46 23.78 -5.96 -9.85
CA THR A 46 22.97 -4.73 -10.02
C THR A 46 22.77 -3.95 -8.71
N PRO A 47 23.85 -3.54 -8.00
CA PRO A 47 23.73 -2.59 -6.91
C PRO A 47 23.35 -1.20 -7.45
N LYS A 48 22.43 -0.53 -6.78
CA LYS A 48 21.85 0.78 -7.13
C LYS A 48 21.46 0.86 -8.61
N PRO A 49 20.58 -0.03 -9.10
CA PRO A 49 20.28 -0.12 -10.51
C PRO A 49 19.70 1.20 -11.05
N HIS A 50 20.29 1.75 -12.10
CA HIS A 50 19.68 2.84 -12.83
C HIS A 50 18.39 2.35 -13.53
N VAL A 51 17.52 3.29 -13.94
CA VAL A 51 16.25 3.05 -14.65
C VAL A 51 16.35 2.03 -15.79
N THR A 52 17.52 1.89 -16.41
CA THR A 52 17.79 1.02 -17.57
C THR A 52 18.43 -0.32 -17.23
N ASP A 53 18.98 -0.50 -16.03
CA ASP A 53 19.86 -1.63 -15.74
C ASP A 53 19.10 -2.95 -15.59
N LEU A 54 17.85 -2.86 -15.14
CA LEU A 54 16.92 -3.99 -14.98
C LEU A 54 15.95 -4.12 -16.16
N ARG A 55 16.15 -3.35 -17.24
CA ARG A 55 15.24 -3.31 -18.38
C ARG A 55 15.11 -4.68 -19.05
N GLU A 56 16.20 -5.43 -19.20
CA GLU A 56 16.16 -6.75 -19.83
C GLU A 56 15.35 -7.76 -19.01
N TRP A 57 15.44 -7.70 -17.68
CA TRP A 57 14.55 -8.44 -16.79
C TRP A 57 13.08 -8.04 -16.99
N ASP A 58 12.79 -6.74 -17.06
CA ASP A 58 11.43 -6.24 -17.26
C ASP A 58 10.85 -6.70 -18.61
N MET A 59 11.67 -6.75 -19.67
CA MET A 59 11.24 -7.25 -20.99
C MET A 59 10.87 -8.73 -20.92
N LYS A 60 11.64 -9.56 -20.19
CA LYS A 60 11.29 -10.98 -19.99
C LYS A 60 9.97 -11.15 -19.24
N LEU A 61 9.72 -10.31 -18.23
CA LEU A 61 8.43 -10.29 -17.55
C LEU A 61 7.30 -9.91 -18.52
N MET A 62 7.47 -8.87 -19.32
CA MET A 62 6.42 -8.39 -20.25
C MET A 62 6.21 -9.27 -21.48
N ASP A 63 7.24 -10.02 -21.93
CA ASP A 63 7.09 -11.03 -22.98
C ASP A 63 6.18 -12.17 -22.52
N ARG A 64 6.25 -12.54 -21.24
CA ARG A 64 5.34 -13.50 -20.62
C ARG A 64 3.99 -12.88 -20.27
N TYR A 65 4.00 -11.68 -19.69
CA TYR A 65 2.83 -10.97 -19.18
C TYR A 65 2.60 -9.68 -19.98
N GLU A 66 2.02 -9.83 -21.17
CA GLU A 66 1.87 -8.74 -22.13
C GLU A 66 1.08 -7.57 -21.51
N PRO A 67 1.58 -6.32 -21.62
CA PRO A 67 0.82 -5.15 -21.17
C PRO A 67 -0.47 -5.01 -21.97
N PHE A 68 -1.60 -5.14 -21.28
CA PHE A 68 -2.92 -4.90 -21.83
C PHE A 68 -3.38 -3.49 -21.48
N TYR A 69 -3.75 -2.69 -22.48
CA TYR A 69 -4.19 -1.32 -22.29
C TYR A 69 -5.71 -1.15 -22.45
N ALA A 70 -6.35 -0.59 -21.44
CA ALA A 70 -7.74 -0.14 -21.44
C ALA A 70 -7.79 1.40 -21.29
N PRO A 71 -7.85 2.17 -22.39
CA PRO A 71 -7.85 3.62 -22.32
C PRO A 71 -9.00 4.17 -21.47
N PHE A 72 -8.67 4.89 -20.40
CA PHE A 72 -9.65 5.67 -19.63
C PHE A 72 -10.00 6.99 -20.33
N CYS A 73 -9.10 7.49 -21.17
CA CYS A 73 -9.28 8.68 -21.98
C CYS A 73 -8.54 8.50 -23.31
N ASP A 74 -9.22 8.82 -24.41
CA ASP A 74 -8.70 8.72 -25.77
C ASP A 74 -7.94 9.97 -26.24
N MET A 75 -7.66 10.91 -25.33
CA MET A 75 -6.99 12.17 -25.64
C MET A 75 -5.67 12.31 -24.86
N CYS A 76 -4.74 13.06 -25.43
CA CYS A 76 -3.59 13.60 -24.72
C CYS A 76 -3.71 15.12 -24.55
N CYS A 77 -3.63 15.59 -23.30
CA CYS A 77 -3.73 17.01 -22.93
C CYS A 77 -2.49 17.54 -22.18
N LEU A 78 -1.35 16.87 -22.26
CA LEU A 78 -0.17 17.20 -21.43
C LEU A 78 0.61 18.45 -21.86
N CYS A 79 0.45 18.94 -23.09
CA CYS A 79 1.19 20.11 -23.57
C CYS A 79 0.33 21.05 -24.41
N THR A 80 0.87 22.20 -24.76
CA THR A 80 0.20 23.28 -25.50
C THR A 80 -0.08 22.96 -26.96
N TYR A 81 0.49 21.88 -27.52
CA TYR A 81 0.06 21.35 -28.82
C TYR A 81 -1.26 20.58 -28.75
N GLY A 82 -1.64 20.11 -27.55
CA GLY A 82 -2.90 19.41 -27.32
C GLY A 82 -4.11 20.34 -27.25
N LYS A 83 -5.33 19.81 -27.08
CA LYS A 83 -5.66 18.38 -26.90
C LYS A 83 -5.49 17.59 -28.20
N CYS A 84 -4.75 16.49 -28.16
CA CYS A 84 -4.61 15.57 -29.29
C CYS A 84 -5.59 14.40 -29.15
N ASP A 85 -6.35 14.11 -30.20
CA ASP A 85 -7.19 12.92 -30.32
C ASP A 85 -6.34 11.72 -30.76
N LEU A 86 -6.35 10.64 -29.98
CA LEU A 86 -5.57 9.42 -30.21
C LEU A 86 -6.44 8.22 -30.66
N THR A 87 -7.72 8.45 -30.94
CA THR A 87 -8.64 7.40 -31.41
C THR A 87 -8.19 6.79 -32.75
N ALA A 88 -8.61 5.56 -33.03
CA ALA A 88 -8.38 4.88 -34.30
C ALA A 88 -6.89 4.81 -34.74
N GLY A 89 -5.97 4.71 -33.77
CA GLY A 89 -4.53 4.60 -34.05
C GLY A 89 -3.86 5.91 -34.46
N LYS A 90 -4.53 7.06 -34.29
CA LYS A 90 -3.93 8.37 -34.49
C LYS A 90 -2.76 8.59 -33.53
N LYS A 91 -1.86 9.47 -33.95
CA LYS A 91 -0.74 9.96 -33.13
C LYS A 91 -1.02 11.40 -32.70
N GLY A 92 -0.55 11.74 -31.50
CA GLY A 92 -0.51 13.12 -31.06
C GLY A 92 0.46 13.96 -31.89
N ALA A 93 0.42 15.28 -31.71
CA ALA A 93 1.27 16.21 -32.47
C ALA A 93 2.77 15.92 -32.31
N CYS A 94 3.20 15.37 -31.17
CA CYS A 94 4.59 14.95 -30.93
C CYS A 94 4.92 13.52 -31.42
N GLY A 95 3.95 12.80 -31.99
CA GLY A 95 4.14 11.44 -32.53
C GLY A 95 3.79 10.29 -31.57
N ILE A 96 3.43 10.58 -30.32
CA ILE A 96 3.00 9.54 -29.36
C ILE A 96 1.67 8.91 -29.78
N ASP A 97 1.55 7.58 -29.69
CA ASP A 97 0.29 6.88 -29.92
C ASP A 97 -0.49 6.63 -28.63
N ILE A 98 -1.67 6.01 -28.74
CA ILE A 98 -2.53 5.77 -27.59
C ILE A 98 -1.92 4.78 -26.58
N LYS A 99 -1.18 3.76 -27.03
CA LYS A 99 -0.57 2.76 -26.13
C LYS A 99 0.53 3.40 -25.30
N ALA A 100 1.46 4.09 -25.95
CA ALA A 100 2.53 4.82 -25.28
C ALA A 100 1.96 5.92 -24.37
N GLN A 101 0.85 6.57 -24.75
CA GLN A 101 0.19 7.53 -23.86
C GLN A 101 -0.43 6.87 -22.63
N GLN A 102 -1.10 5.72 -22.75
CA GLN A 102 -1.63 5.02 -21.58
C GLN A 102 -0.48 4.58 -20.65
N ALA A 103 0.59 4.00 -21.21
CA ALA A 103 1.79 3.61 -20.46
C ALA A 103 2.45 4.81 -19.76
N ARG A 104 2.54 5.96 -20.43
CA ARG A 104 3.03 7.21 -19.83
C ARG A 104 2.17 7.67 -18.66
N MET A 105 0.85 7.56 -18.75
CA MET A 105 -0.05 7.89 -17.64
C MET A 105 0.07 6.90 -16.47
N VAL A 106 0.36 5.62 -16.75
CA VAL A 106 0.66 4.61 -15.72
C VAL A 106 1.99 4.93 -15.02
N LEU A 107 3.06 5.24 -15.77
CA LEU A 107 4.33 5.68 -15.20
C LEU A 107 4.12 6.93 -14.33
N LEU A 108 3.36 7.92 -14.80
CA LEU A 108 3.08 9.12 -14.03
C LEU A 108 2.33 8.80 -12.73
N ALA A 109 1.34 7.90 -12.78
CA ALA A 109 0.66 7.44 -11.57
C ALA A 109 1.63 6.73 -10.60
N CYS A 110 2.52 5.88 -11.11
CA CYS A 110 3.53 5.22 -10.29
C CYS A 110 4.52 6.23 -9.68
N CYS A 111 4.95 7.25 -10.44
CA CYS A 111 5.80 8.33 -9.94
C CYS A 111 5.12 9.14 -8.83
N ILE A 112 3.82 9.46 -8.97
CA ILE A 112 3.06 10.15 -7.92
C ILE A 112 2.99 9.27 -6.65
N GLY A 113 2.72 7.97 -6.81
CA GLY A 113 2.69 7.02 -5.68
C GLY A 113 4.04 6.89 -4.97
N ALA A 114 5.12 6.68 -5.74
CA ALA A 114 6.47 6.59 -5.23
C ALA A 114 6.92 7.90 -4.56
N ALA A 115 6.60 9.06 -5.16
CA ALA A 115 6.87 10.38 -4.58
C ALA A 115 6.13 10.58 -3.23
N ALA A 116 4.90 10.09 -3.11
CA ALA A 116 4.14 10.20 -1.86
C ALA A 116 4.80 9.38 -0.73
N HIS A 117 5.15 8.11 -0.97
CA HIS A 117 5.83 7.32 0.07
C HIS A 117 7.25 7.81 0.36
N SER A 118 8.00 8.22 -0.66
CA SER A 118 9.37 8.73 -0.48
C SER A 118 9.40 10.06 0.27
N ALA A 119 8.55 11.03 -0.09
CA ALA A 119 8.49 12.31 0.60
C ALA A 119 8.01 12.17 2.05
N HIS A 120 7.06 11.26 2.31
CA HIS A 120 6.69 10.88 3.68
C HIS A 120 7.89 10.31 4.44
N ALA A 121 8.59 9.34 3.85
CA ALA A 121 9.71 8.67 4.48
C ALA A 121 10.89 9.62 4.73
N ARG A 122 11.18 10.55 3.81
CA ARG A 122 12.20 11.59 3.98
C ARG A 122 11.86 12.52 5.14
N HIS A 123 10.63 13.05 5.15
CA HIS A 123 10.20 13.96 6.21
C HIS A 123 10.31 13.27 7.59
N LEU A 124 9.79 12.06 7.69
CA LEU A 124 9.84 11.26 8.91
C LEU A 124 11.27 10.93 9.34
N LEU A 125 12.13 10.47 8.40
CA LEU A 125 13.51 10.12 8.70
C LEU A 125 14.29 11.32 9.26
N GLU A 126 14.18 12.50 8.63
CA GLU A 126 14.90 13.69 9.10
C GLU A 126 14.37 14.17 10.47
N HIS A 127 13.06 14.16 10.68
CA HIS A 127 12.47 14.47 11.98
C HIS A 127 12.95 13.51 13.09
N LEU A 128 12.99 12.21 12.81
CA LEU A 128 13.47 11.21 13.76
C LEU A 128 14.99 11.30 14.01
N ILE A 129 15.78 11.64 12.99
CA ILE A 129 17.22 11.90 13.16
C ILE A 129 17.44 13.16 14.02
N GLU A 130 16.61 14.19 13.86
CA GLU A 130 16.67 15.38 14.71
C GLU A 130 16.33 15.03 16.17
N LYS A 131 15.28 14.22 16.41
CA LYS A 131 14.82 13.83 17.76
C LYS A 131 15.74 12.81 18.45
N LYS A 132 16.30 11.83 17.72
CA LYS A 132 17.05 10.68 18.28
C LYS A 132 18.53 10.66 17.96
N GLY A 133 18.97 11.46 16.98
CA GLY A 133 20.34 11.47 16.47
C GLY A 133 20.56 10.49 15.31
N LYS A 134 21.50 10.85 14.42
CA LYS A 134 21.82 10.04 13.22
C LYS A 134 22.37 8.65 13.55
N ASP A 135 23.05 8.50 14.69
CA ASP A 135 23.71 7.26 15.10
C ASP A 135 22.74 6.33 15.88
N PHE A 136 21.45 6.69 15.96
CA PHE A 136 20.44 5.87 16.61
C PHE A 136 20.33 4.51 15.90
N PRO A 137 20.42 3.39 16.63
CA PRO A 137 20.55 2.06 16.03
C PRO A 137 19.25 1.59 15.36
N ILE A 138 19.40 0.85 14.26
CA ILE A 138 18.31 0.03 13.71
C ILE A 138 18.32 -1.30 14.48
N ASP A 139 17.46 -1.39 15.49
CA ASP A 139 17.27 -2.58 16.32
C ASP A 139 15.82 -3.08 16.23
N LEU A 140 15.63 -4.14 15.45
CA LEU A 140 14.36 -4.85 15.26
C LEU A 140 14.21 -6.07 16.19
N GLY A 141 15.09 -6.23 17.18
CA GLY A 141 15.09 -7.36 18.11
C GLY A 141 15.80 -8.61 17.59
N MET A 142 15.85 -9.64 18.43
CA MET A 142 16.71 -10.83 18.23
C MET A 142 16.20 -11.83 17.17
N ASN A 143 14.99 -11.65 16.66
CA ASN A 143 14.36 -12.60 15.73
C ASN A 143 14.38 -12.10 14.28
N ILE A 144 15.01 -10.96 14.01
CA ILE A 144 15.09 -10.32 12.69
C ILE A 144 16.56 -10.01 12.41
N ASP A 145 17.23 -10.92 11.70
CA ASP A 145 18.63 -10.77 11.28
C ASP A 145 18.72 -10.06 9.92
N ILE A 146 17.69 -10.21 9.08
CA ILE A 146 17.53 -9.49 7.81
C ILE A 146 16.61 -8.29 8.04
N GLU A 147 17.18 -7.16 8.41
CA GLU A 147 16.45 -5.98 8.88
C GLU A 147 15.74 -5.24 7.74
N ALA A 148 16.44 -5.09 6.61
CA ALA A 148 15.98 -4.31 5.46
C ALA A 148 16.19 -5.10 4.14
N PRO A 149 15.37 -6.12 3.86
CA PRO A 149 15.56 -6.99 2.69
C PRO A 149 15.56 -6.24 1.35
N ILE A 150 14.76 -5.19 1.17
CA ILE A 150 14.72 -4.42 -0.08
C ILE A 150 15.97 -3.54 -0.21
N ILE A 151 16.35 -2.79 0.83
CA ILE A 151 17.58 -1.98 0.87
C ILE A 151 18.79 -2.87 0.58
N ARG A 152 18.91 -4.03 1.24
CA ARG A 152 20.02 -4.96 0.98
C ARG A 152 20.01 -5.42 -0.48
N THR A 153 18.85 -5.77 -1.02
CA THR A 153 18.73 -6.25 -2.40
C THR A 153 19.08 -5.19 -3.44
N LEU A 154 18.79 -3.91 -3.17
CA LEU A 154 18.99 -2.82 -4.13
C LEU A 154 20.29 -2.06 -3.89
N ILE A 155 20.58 -1.66 -2.66
CA ILE A 155 21.74 -0.83 -2.30
C ILE A 155 22.97 -1.71 -2.07
N GLY A 156 22.79 -2.97 -1.68
CA GLY A 156 23.88 -3.90 -1.41
C GLY A 156 24.48 -3.77 -0.01
N LYS A 157 23.81 -3.05 0.90
CA LYS A 157 24.28 -2.80 2.26
C LYS A 157 23.17 -3.01 3.27
N ALA A 158 23.51 -3.56 4.43
CA ALA A 158 22.62 -3.62 5.58
C ALA A 158 22.72 -2.30 6.38
N PRO A 159 21.63 -1.54 6.56
CA PRO A 159 21.68 -0.32 7.36
C PRO A 159 21.77 -0.66 8.85
N LYS A 160 22.56 0.10 9.62
CA LYS A 160 22.79 -0.14 11.06
C LYS A 160 22.31 1.02 11.93
N THR A 161 22.18 2.22 11.36
CA THR A 161 21.70 3.42 12.04
C THR A 161 20.65 4.15 11.19
N LEU A 162 19.89 5.06 11.80
CA LEU A 162 19.00 5.95 11.05
C LEU A 162 19.76 6.74 9.96
N GLY A 163 20.99 7.17 10.24
CA GLY A 163 21.84 7.87 9.29
C GLY A 163 22.15 7.06 8.02
N ASP A 164 22.29 5.74 8.14
CA ASP A 164 22.58 4.86 7.00
C ASP A 164 21.43 4.80 5.98
N LEU A 165 20.19 5.05 6.44
CA LEU A 165 19.02 5.07 5.57
C LEU A 165 19.04 6.23 4.55
N ARG A 166 19.84 7.28 4.79
CA ARG A 166 19.98 8.41 3.85
C ARG A 166 20.55 7.99 2.51
N GLU A 167 21.50 7.06 2.48
CA GLU A 167 22.09 6.60 1.21
C GLU A 167 21.02 5.97 0.29
N ALA A 168 20.12 5.17 0.88
CA ALA A 168 19.02 4.56 0.16
C ALA A 168 17.96 5.60 -0.27
N MET A 169 17.69 6.57 0.59
CA MET A 169 16.76 7.67 0.33
C MET A 169 17.23 8.57 -0.82
N ASP A 170 18.49 9.02 -0.78
CA ASP A 170 19.10 9.88 -1.80
C ASP A 170 19.07 9.19 -3.18
N TYR A 171 19.44 7.90 -3.22
CA TYR A 171 19.37 7.10 -4.44
C TYR A 171 17.94 7.01 -4.99
N MET A 172 16.95 6.73 -4.14
CA MET A 172 15.55 6.64 -4.54
C MET A 172 15.04 7.98 -5.09
N GLU A 173 15.37 9.09 -4.44
CA GLU A 173 15.00 10.45 -4.88
C GLU A 173 15.59 10.77 -6.25
N GLU A 174 16.86 10.42 -6.49
CA GLU A 174 17.51 10.55 -7.80
C GLU A 174 16.78 9.75 -8.87
N GLN A 175 16.47 8.47 -8.61
CA GLN A 175 15.76 7.63 -9.57
C GLN A 175 14.36 8.17 -9.88
N ASN A 176 13.62 8.63 -8.87
CA ASN A 176 12.29 9.23 -9.04
C ASN A 176 12.33 10.48 -9.94
N LEU A 177 13.38 11.31 -9.85
CA LEU A 177 13.56 12.47 -10.73
C LEU A 177 13.75 12.07 -12.19
N HIS A 178 14.58 11.06 -12.46
CA HIS A 178 14.76 10.52 -13.81
C HIS A 178 13.45 9.98 -14.39
N LEU A 179 12.68 9.25 -13.58
CA LEU A 179 11.40 8.67 -13.98
C LEU A 179 10.35 9.73 -14.30
N LEU A 180 10.19 10.74 -13.44
CA LEU A 180 9.25 11.84 -13.70
C LEU A 180 9.67 12.65 -14.94
N SER A 181 10.96 12.88 -15.14
CA SER A 181 11.49 13.55 -16.33
C SER A 181 11.13 12.80 -17.62
N ALA A 182 11.09 11.46 -17.59
CA ALA A 182 10.69 10.64 -18.73
C ALA A 182 9.21 10.81 -19.11
N CYS A 183 8.35 11.31 -18.21
CA CYS A 183 6.96 11.64 -18.52
C CYS A 183 6.81 12.94 -19.33
N HIS A 184 7.87 13.76 -19.46
CA HIS A 184 7.80 15.01 -20.21
C HIS A 184 7.44 14.76 -21.69
N THR A 185 6.81 15.76 -22.32
CA THR A 185 6.46 15.67 -23.76
C THR A 185 7.72 15.54 -24.62
N GLY A 186 7.74 14.57 -25.53
CA GLY A 186 8.86 14.35 -26.46
C GLY A 186 10.02 13.53 -25.90
N GLN A 187 9.80 12.77 -24.82
CA GLN A 187 10.79 11.86 -24.22
C GLN A 187 10.63 10.43 -24.77
N GLU A 188 10.15 9.50 -23.96
CA GLU A 188 9.91 8.11 -24.35
C GLU A 188 8.73 7.99 -25.33
N GLY A 189 8.89 7.13 -26.34
CA GLY A 189 7.90 6.87 -27.38
C GLY A 189 7.41 5.42 -27.43
N SER A 190 8.07 4.50 -26.72
CA SER A 190 7.75 3.08 -26.65
C SER A 190 6.89 2.78 -25.41
N SER A 191 5.77 2.09 -25.60
CA SER A 191 4.90 1.71 -24.47
C SER A 191 5.60 0.74 -23.52
N VAL A 192 6.34 -0.24 -24.04
CA VAL A 192 7.05 -1.22 -23.19
C VAL A 192 8.18 -0.58 -22.39
N ASP A 193 8.85 0.44 -22.93
CA ASP A 193 9.88 1.17 -22.20
C ASP A 193 9.29 2.13 -21.15
N PHE A 194 8.04 2.59 -21.33
CA PHE A 194 7.29 3.24 -20.25
C PHE A 194 6.91 2.25 -19.15
N GLU A 195 6.55 1.02 -19.50
CA GLU A 195 6.22 -0.02 -18.50
C GLU A 195 7.44 -0.46 -17.69
N SER A 196 8.60 -0.67 -18.31
CA SER A 196 9.86 -0.93 -17.58
C SER A 196 10.19 0.21 -16.61
N LYS A 197 9.99 1.46 -17.02
CA LYS A 197 10.11 2.62 -16.12
C LYS A 197 9.06 2.59 -15.00
N ALA A 198 7.82 2.16 -15.28
CA ALA A 198 6.78 2.06 -14.26
C ALA A 198 7.11 0.97 -13.23
N LEU A 199 7.64 -0.18 -13.67
CA LEU A 199 8.20 -1.23 -12.82
C LEU A 199 9.32 -0.67 -11.93
N HIS A 200 10.22 0.16 -12.49
CA HIS A 200 11.26 0.83 -11.71
C HIS A 200 10.71 1.84 -10.70
N ALA A 201 9.71 2.64 -11.08
CA ALA A 201 9.02 3.54 -10.15
C ALA A 201 8.36 2.77 -8.99
N GLY A 202 7.73 1.64 -9.28
CA GLY A 202 7.16 0.76 -8.25
C GLY A 202 8.21 0.12 -7.34
N LEU A 203 9.41 -0.15 -7.85
CA LEU A 203 10.52 -0.61 -7.04
C LEU A 203 11.03 0.49 -6.09
N MET A 204 11.13 1.73 -6.58
CA MET A 204 11.48 2.89 -5.74
C MET A 204 10.42 3.14 -4.67
N ASP A 205 9.14 2.96 -5.00
CA ASP A 205 8.04 2.97 -4.03
C ASP A 205 8.25 1.94 -2.91
N ASN A 206 8.68 0.71 -3.25
CA ASN A 206 8.97 -0.33 -2.26
C ASN A 206 10.14 0.05 -1.34
N LEU A 207 11.19 0.65 -1.91
CA LEU A 207 12.35 1.13 -1.15
C LEU A 207 11.98 2.25 -0.16
N GLY A 208 11.24 3.27 -0.61
CA GLY A 208 10.82 4.39 0.25
C GLY A 208 9.95 3.95 1.42
N LYS A 209 9.05 3.01 1.16
CA LYS A 209 8.21 2.39 2.20
C LYS A 209 9.03 1.64 3.25
N GLU A 210 10.04 0.86 2.84
CA GLU A 210 10.90 0.12 3.77
C GLU A 210 11.70 1.09 4.66
N ILE A 211 12.26 2.14 4.06
CA ILE A 211 12.99 3.18 4.79
C ILE A 211 12.07 3.85 5.84
N GLY A 212 10.90 4.31 5.41
CA GLY A 212 9.97 5.04 6.28
C GLY A 212 9.49 4.18 7.45
N ASP A 213 9.07 2.94 7.18
CA ASP A 213 8.50 2.09 8.23
C ASP A 213 9.57 1.57 9.20
N ILE A 214 10.78 1.22 8.73
CA ILE A 214 11.88 0.85 9.63
C ILE A 214 12.25 2.03 10.53
N ALA A 215 12.37 3.24 9.98
CA ALA A 215 12.72 4.42 10.74
C ALA A 215 11.75 4.67 11.90
N GLN A 216 10.43 4.66 11.64
CA GLN A 216 9.45 4.85 12.71
C GLN A 216 9.38 3.68 13.69
N ILE A 217 9.53 2.44 13.23
CA ILE A 217 9.51 1.27 14.12
C ILE A 217 10.59 1.40 15.18
N VAL A 218 11.82 1.69 14.78
CA VAL A 218 12.95 1.72 15.71
C VAL A 218 12.94 2.98 16.57
N ALA A 219 12.61 4.14 16.00
CA ALA A 219 12.71 5.41 16.70
C ALA A 219 11.53 5.70 17.63
N LEU A 220 10.34 5.15 17.32
CA LEU A 220 9.10 5.31 18.09
C LEU A 220 8.72 4.04 18.87
N ASP A 221 9.61 3.06 18.95
CA ASP A 221 9.43 1.79 19.67
C ASP A 221 8.11 1.06 19.33
N MET A 222 7.74 1.07 18.06
CA MET A 222 6.55 0.36 17.58
C MET A 222 6.80 -1.16 17.55
N PRO A 223 5.75 -2.00 17.44
CA PRO A 223 5.91 -3.45 17.37
C PRO A 223 6.92 -3.94 16.31
N LYS A 224 7.77 -4.89 16.72
CA LYS A 224 8.91 -5.43 15.94
C LYS A 224 8.66 -6.88 15.53
N GLY A 225 7.65 -7.08 14.69
CA GLY A 225 7.16 -8.40 14.30
C GLY A 225 6.47 -9.13 15.45
N ASP A 226 5.72 -8.45 16.31
CA ASP A 226 5.03 -9.11 17.43
C ASP A 226 3.76 -9.83 16.97
N GLU A 227 3.74 -11.16 17.02
CA GLU A 227 2.54 -11.97 16.71
C GLU A 227 1.36 -11.67 17.65
N ASN A 228 1.66 -11.21 18.87
CA ASN A 228 0.71 -10.85 19.91
C ASN A 228 0.51 -9.33 20.01
N ALA A 229 0.84 -8.58 18.94
CA ALA A 229 0.53 -7.16 18.85
C ALA A 229 -0.91 -6.91 19.32
N PRO A 230 -1.13 -5.87 20.13
CA PRO A 230 -2.38 -5.63 20.86
C PRO A 230 -3.56 -5.48 19.90
N LEU A 231 -4.75 -5.85 20.37
CA LEU A 231 -5.99 -5.44 19.71
C LEU A 231 -6.29 -3.99 20.11
N VAL A 232 -6.53 -3.13 19.13
CA VAL A 232 -6.88 -1.72 19.32
C VAL A 232 -8.32 -1.47 18.93
N GLU A 233 -8.98 -0.56 19.65
CA GLU A 233 -10.38 -0.23 19.41
C GLU A 233 -10.54 0.49 18.06
N MET A 234 -11.55 0.04 17.30
CA MET A 234 -11.84 0.56 15.97
C MET A 234 -13.34 0.82 15.75
N GLY A 235 -13.64 1.86 14.97
CA GLY A 235 -14.98 2.23 14.53
C GLY A 235 -15.49 3.50 15.21
N MET A 236 -16.43 4.19 14.56
CA MET A 236 -16.99 5.45 15.06
C MET A 236 -17.63 5.31 16.44
N GLY A 237 -18.11 4.12 16.78
CA GLY A 237 -18.78 3.83 18.04
C GLY A 237 -17.86 3.69 19.23
N THR A 238 -16.54 3.62 19.06
CA THR A 238 -15.58 3.45 20.17
C THR A 238 -15.18 4.77 20.83
N VAL A 239 -15.35 5.89 20.12
CA VAL A 239 -15.04 7.23 20.61
C VAL A 239 -16.04 7.63 21.70
N ASP A 240 -15.54 8.14 22.82
CA ASP A 240 -16.37 8.77 23.83
C ASP A 240 -16.70 10.21 23.39
N ARG A 241 -17.98 10.46 23.10
CA ARG A 241 -18.44 11.72 22.52
C ARG A 241 -18.67 12.82 23.56
N ASP A 242 -18.59 12.47 24.85
CA ASP A 242 -18.72 13.44 25.95
C ASP A 242 -17.35 14.08 26.30
N LYS A 243 -16.27 13.63 25.66
CA LYS A 243 -14.92 14.16 25.84
C LYS A 243 -14.51 15.05 24.66
N PRO A 244 -13.58 16.02 24.86
CA PRO A 244 -12.89 16.69 23.78
C PRO A 244 -12.20 15.71 22.82
N ILE A 245 -12.39 15.89 21.51
CA ILE A 245 -11.89 14.97 20.48
C ILE A 245 -10.92 15.65 19.52
N VAL A 246 -9.70 15.09 19.44
CA VAL A 246 -8.70 15.41 18.43
C VAL A 246 -8.69 14.30 17.38
N LEU A 247 -9.05 14.66 16.15
CA LEU A 247 -9.06 13.77 15.00
C LEU A 247 -7.81 13.99 14.14
N CYS A 248 -6.99 12.96 13.97
CA CYS A 248 -5.85 12.96 13.04
C CYS A 248 -6.21 12.29 11.70
N ILE A 249 -6.05 12.99 10.58
CA ILE A 249 -6.33 12.44 9.24
C ILE A 249 -5.06 12.47 8.39
N GLY A 250 -4.64 11.26 7.98
CA GLY A 250 -3.76 11.02 6.83
C GLY A 250 -2.70 9.95 7.04
N HIS A 251 -1.39 10.26 7.10
CA HIS A 251 -0.29 9.28 6.99
C HIS A 251 0.90 9.43 7.94
N ASN A 252 1.51 10.60 8.07
CA ASN A 252 2.72 10.80 8.86
C ASN A 252 2.38 10.85 10.35
N VAL A 253 2.90 9.87 11.09
CA VAL A 253 2.62 9.72 12.52
C VAL A 253 3.11 10.88 13.37
N SER A 254 4.11 11.65 12.92
CA SER A 254 4.82 12.65 13.75
C SER A 254 3.86 13.60 14.48
N SER A 255 2.92 14.24 13.78
CA SER A 255 1.94 15.15 14.39
C SER A 255 0.98 14.44 15.34
N GLY A 256 0.57 13.21 15.01
CA GLY A 256 -0.28 12.40 15.88
C GLY A 256 0.46 11.95 17.14
N ALA A 257 1.74 11.59 17.03
CA ALA A 257 2.61 11.30 18.15
C ALA A 257 2.81 12.53 19.03
N GLY A 258 2.97 13.73 18.47
CA GLY A 258 3.03 14.97 19.25
C GLY A 258 1.76 15.25 20.06
N VAL A 259 0.57 14.94 19.51
CA VAL A 259 -0.69 15.00 20.27
C VAL A 259 -0.69 14.00 21.42
N ILE A 260 -0.26 12.76 21.18
CA ILE A 260 -0.17 11.73 22.22
C ILE A 260 0.81 12.14 23.32
N ASP A 261 2.03 12.53 22.94
CA ASP A 261 3.09 12.96 23.87
C ASP A 261 2.57 14.08 24.79
N TYR A 262 1.93 15.12 24.22
CA TYR A 262 1.37 16.22 25.01
C TYR A 262 0.24 15.78 25.96
N VAL A 263 -0.65 14.90 25.49
CA VAL A 263 -1.76 14.38 26.31
C VAL A 263 -1.23 13.56 27.50
N GLU A 264 -0.19 12.75 27.31
CA GLU A 264 0.43 11.97 28.39
C GLU A 264 1.23 12.85 29.35
N GLU A 265 2.01 13.79 28.83
CA GLU A 265 2.82 14.71 29.65
C GLU A 265 1.97 15.57 30.59
N GLU A 266 0.77 15.95 30.15
CA GLU A 266 -0.19 16.74 30.94
C GLU A 266 -1.17 15.88 31.76
N GLY A 267 -1.11 14.54 31.66
CA GLY A 267 -2.00 13.63 32.40
C GLY A 267 -3.47 13.72 31.97
N LEU A 268 -3.72 13.89 30.67
CA LEU A 268 -5.04 14.11 30.06
C LEU A 268 -5.60 12.87 29.33
N GLU A 269 -5.00 11.70 29.50
CA GLU A 269 -5.34 10.46 28.77
C GLU A 269 -6.80 10.03 28.99
N ASP A 270 -7.31 10.25 30.21
CA ASP A 270 -8.71 9.97 30.56
C ASP A 270 -9.66 11.12 30.15
N ASN A 271 -9.12 12.28 29.76
CA ASN A 271 -9.88 13.50 29.50
C ASN A 271 -10.03 13.84 28.02
N VAL A 272 -9.10 13.43 27.16
CA VAL A 272 -9.09 13.78 25.73
C VAL A 272 -9.07 12.51 24.88
N GLU A 273 -9.91 12.48 23.87
CA GLU A 273 -9.99 11.38 22.90
C GLU A 273 -9.14 11.70 21.67
N VAL A 274 -8.10 10.89 21.43
CA VAL A 274 -7.30 10.96 20.20
C VAL A 274 -7.70 9.83 19.28
N CYS A 275 -8.17 10.18 18.09
CA CYS A 275 -8.60 9.20 17.10
C CYS A 275 -8.05 9.53 15.71
N GLY A 276 -7.97 8.50 14.86
CA GLY A 276 -7.37 8.63 13.54
C GLY A 276 -8.20 8.08 12.40
N ILE A 277 -8.02 8.64 11.20
CA ILE A 277 -8.51 8.08 9.93
C ILE A 277 -7.33 7.85 8.97
N CYS A 278 -7.42 6.78 8.16
CA CYS A 278 -6.37 6.34 7.24
C CYS A 278 -5.09 5.85 7.94
N CYS A 279 -3.94 5.89 7.26
CA CYS A 279 -2.72 5.21 7.69
C CYS A 279 -2.11 5.83 8.96
N ALA A 280 -2.29 7.13 9.21
CA ALA A 280 -1.96 7.77 10.48
C ALA A 280 -2.68 7.11 11.67
N ALA A 281 -3.93 6.67 11.52
CA ALA A 281 -4.65 5.98 12.59
C ALA A 281 -3.95 4.68 13.03
N ILE A 282 -3.41 3.94 12.06
CA ILE A 282 -2.68 2.69 12.31
C ILE A 282 -1.35 3.01 12.99
N ASP A 283 -0.62 4.01 12.51
CA ASP A 283 0.71 4.30 13.06
C ASP A 283 0.63 4.97 14.44
N ILE A 284 -0.37 5.82 14.70
CA ILE A 284 -0.63 6.33 16.05
C ILE A 284 -0.96 5.17 17.01
N THR A 285 -1.77 4.19 16.59
CA THR A 285 -2.12 3.04 17.43
C THR A 285 -1.01 1.99 17.57
N ARG A 286 0.01 2.04 16.71
CA ARG A 286 1.28 1.30 16.90
C ARG A 286 2.18 1.98 17.93
N TYR A 287 2.11 3.31 18.03
CA TYR A 287 2.83 4.10 19.02
C TYR A 287 2.15 4.04 20.39
N ASN A 288 0.83 4.21 20.43
CA ASN A 288 0.04 4.28 21.65
C ASN A 288 -1.34 3.62 21.51
N GLN A 289 -1.62 2.64 22.36
CA GLN A 289 -2.83 1.82 22.28
C GLN A 289 -4.11 2.53 22.77
N HIS A 290 -3.99 3.66 23.48
CA HIS A 290 -5.15 4.43 23.93
C HIS A 290 -5.81 5.21 22.80
N ALA A 291 -5.09 5.47 21.71
CA ALA A 291 -5.67 6.07 20.52
C ALA A 291 -6.65 5.12 19.82
N LYS A 292 -7.63 5.68 19.12
CA LYS A 292 -8.69 4.91 18.44
C LYS A 292 -8.62 5.02 16.93
N VAL A 293 -8.94 3.93 16.24
CA VAL A 293 -9.04 3.92 14.78
C VAL A 293 -10.48 4.17 14.36
N ILE A 294 -10.77 5.30 13.72
CA ILE A 294 -12.13 5.54 13.20
C ILE A 294 -12.43 4.65 12.00
N GLY A 295 -11.43 4.46 11.14
CA GLY A 295 -11.52 3.56 10.00
C GLY A 295 -10.89 4.13 8.72
N PRO A 296 -11.28 3.57 7.56
CA PRO A 296 -10.67 3.89 6.27
C PRO A 296 -11.07 5.27 5.71
N ILE A 297 -10.49 5.63 4.56
CA ILE A 297 -10.78 6.90 3.86
C ILE A 297 -12.28 7.14 3.61
N SER A 298 -13.06 6.08 3.37
CA SER A 298 -14.52 6.14 3.19
C SER A 298 -15.27 6.69 4.41
N LYS A 299 -14.64 6.77 5.59
CA LYS A 299 -15.22 7.35 6.80
C LYS A 299 -15.00 8.85 6.95
N GLN A 300 -14.08 9.47 6.20
CA GLN A 300 -13.68 10.87 6.44
C GLN A 300 -14.87 11.83 6.43
N LEU A 301 -15.62 11.91 5.34
CA LEU A 301 -16.67 12.93 5.23
C LEU A 301 -17.78 12.71 6.26
N LYS A 302 -18.25 11.47 6.44
CA LYS A 302 -19.30 11.18 7.42
C LYS A 302 -18.88 11.41 8.86
N PHE A 303 -17.61 11.16 9.20
CA PHE A 303 -17.10 11.47 10.55
C PHE A 303 -16.90 12.97 10.76
N ILE A 304 -16.44 13.70 9.74
CA ILE A 304 -16.39 15.17 9.83
C ILE A 304 -17.81 15.73 9.97
N ARG A 305 -18.75 15.26 9.14
CA ARG A 305 -20.15 15.70 9.12
C ARG A 305 -20.92 15.36 10.38
N SER A 306 -20.58 14.29 11.08
CA SER A 306 -21.20 13.99 12.38
C SER A 306 -20.95 15.08 13.42
N GLY A 307 -19.94 15.94 13.18
CA GLY A 307 -19.63 17.07 14.04
C GLY A 307 -18.91 16.71 15.33
N VAL A 308 -18.53 15.44 15.47
CA VAL A 308 -17.95 14.86 16.69
C VAL A 308 -16.50 15.28 16.92
N ALA A 309 -15.75 15.60 15.86
CA ALA A 309 -14.38 16.07 16.01
C ALA A 309 -14.33 17.56 16.40
N ASP A 310 -13.67 17.88 17.52
CA ASP A 310 -13.44 19.25 17.98
C ASP A 310 -12.35 19.94 17.16
N VAL A 311 -11.21 19.25 17.06
CA VAL A 311 -10.06 19.67 16.28
C VAL A 311 -9.72 18.58 15.27
N ILE A 312 -9.47 19.00 14.03
CA ILE A 312 -9.04 18.12 12.95
C ILE A 312 -7.60 18.47 12.58
N VAL A 313 -6.68 17.57 12.87
CA VAL A 313 -5.28 17.65 12.49
C VAL A 313 -5.11 16.90 11.16
N VAL A 314 -4.64 17.60 10.13
CA VAL A 314 -4.39 17.02 8.80
C VAL A 314 -2.90 17.07 8.47
N ASP A 315 -2.39 15.98 7.91
CA ASP A 315 -0.99 15.87 7.51
C ASP A 315 -0.79 15.89 5.99
N GLU A 316 -0.70 14.74 5.33
CA GLU A 316 -0.54 14.54 3.91
C GLU A 316 -1.23 13.26 3.42
N GLN A 317 -1.65 13.29 2.15
CA GLN A 317 -2.13 12.15 1.37
C GLN A 317 -3.48 11.55 1.81
N CYS A 318 -4.35 11.23 0.84
CA CYS A 318 -5.69 10.68 1.07
C CYS A 318 -6.59 11.51 1.99
N ILE A 319 -6.24 12.77 2.26
CA ILE A 319 -7.09 13.73 2.97
C ILE A 319 -8.04 14.34 1.96
N ARG A 320 -9.32 14.44 2.32
CA ARG A 320 -10.28 15.19 1.52
C ARG A 320 -9.88 16.67 1.41
N THR A 321 -9.86 17.19 0.19
CA THR A 321 -9.42 18.58 -0.06
C THR A 321 -10.42 19.63 0.42
N ASP A 322 -11.66 19.24 0.68
CA ASP A 322 -12.72 20.07 1.26
C ASP A 322 -12.80 19.98 2.79
N VAL A 323 -11.85 19.31 3.47
CA VAL A 323 -11.83 19.13 4.93
C VAL A 323 -12.02 20.44 5.70
N LEU A 324 -11.42 21.55 5.26
CA LEU A 324 -11.58 22.86 5.89
C LEU A 324 -12.99 23.42 5.73
N GLU A 325 -13.58 23.27 4.54
CA GLU A 325 -14.96 23.72 4.28
C GLU A 325 -15.94 22.93 5.14
N GLU A 326 -15.74 21.62 5.21
CA GLU A 326 -16.58 20.69 5.95
C GLU A 326 -16.45 20.87 7.47
N ALA A 327 -15.24 21.11 7.97
CA ALA A 327 -14.97 21.44 9.37
C ALA A 327 -15.69 22.73 9.81
N LYS A 328 -15.66 23.77 8.97
CA LYS A 328 -16.30 25.06 9.25
C LYS A 328 -17.81 24.94 9.45
N LYS A 329 -18.48 24.09 8.65
CA LYS A 329 -19.93 23.84 8.77
C LYS A 329 -20.29 23.35 10.18
N ASN A 330 -19.36 22.67 10.85
CA ASN A 330 -19.52 22.11 12.19
C ASN A 330 -18.80 22.91 13.28
N GLN A 331 -18.25 24.09 12.94
CA GLN A 331 -17.44 24.93 13.83
C GLN A 331 -16.15 24.26 14.36
N ALA A 332 -15.66 23.24 13.66
CA ALA A 332 -14.39 22.60 13.96
C ALA A 332 -13.19 23.42 13.54
N LYS A 333 -12.09 23.24 14.28
CA LYS A 333 -10.81 23.87 13.99
C LYS A 333 -9.94 22.91 13.22
N VAL A 334 -9.23 23.43 12.23
CA VAL A 334 -8.33 22.63 11.40
C VAL A 334 -6.90 23.09 11.61
N ILE A 335 -6.02 22.12 11.85
CA ILE A 335 -4.58 22.33 11.92
C ILE A 335 -3.94 21.53 10.79
N ALA A 336 -3.38 22.24 9.81
CA ALA A 336 -2.56 21.66 8.76
C ALA A 336 -1.12 21.52 9.26
N THR A 337 -0.46 20.41 8.94
CA THR A 337 0.85 20.09 9.54
C THR A 337 1.98 19.86 8.56
N THR A 338 1.72 19.95 7.25
CA THR A 338 2.76 19.72 6.22
C THR A 338 2.71 20.76 5.10
N ASP A 339 3.86 20.91 4.44
CA ASP A 339 4.03 21.70 3.23
C ASP A 339 3.21 21.17 2.03
N LYS A 340 2.77 19.90 2.09
CA LYS A 340 1.99 19.24 1.03
C LYS A 340 0.50 19.56 1.10
N MET A 341 -0.01 19.98 2.26
CA MET A 341 -1.44 20.25 2.50
C MET A 341 -1.64 21.48 3.40
N CYS A 342 -1.36 22.67 2.87
CA CYS A 342 -1.43 23.91 3.65
C CYS A 342 -2.83 24.54 3.78
N LEU A 343 -3.79 24.15 2.92
CA LEU A 343 -5.17 24.65 2.92
C LEU A 343 -5.37 26.18 2.80
N GLY A 344 -4.31 26.93 2.45
CA GLY A 344 -4.33 28.40 2.46
C GLY A 344 -4.38 29.02 3.85
N LEU A 345 -4.12 28.23 4.91
CA LEU A 345 -4.14 28.67 6.30
C LEU A 345 -2.90 29.51 6.64
N PRO A 346 -2.99 30.45 7.61
CA PRO A 346 -1.83 31.21 8.05
C PRO A 346 -0.77 30.29 8.67
N ASN A 347 0.48 30.47 8.27
CA ASN A 347 1.61 29.78 8.90
C ASN A 347 1.92 30.42 10.26
N LEU A 348 1.71 29.66 11.32
CA LEU A 348 1.92 30.07 12.71
C LEU A 348 2.94 29.17 13.41
N THR A 349 3.78 28.46 12.65
CA THR A 349 4.80 27.55 13.20
C THR A 349 5.71 28.24 14.22
N ASP A 350 6.11 29.49 13.98
CA ASP A 350 7.01 30.25 14.87
C ASP A 350 6.25 31.09 15.94
N GLU A 351 4.93 31.08 15.93
CA GLU A 351 4.12 31.83 16.89
C GLU A 351 3.98 31.08 18.22
N ASP A 352 3.72 31.83 19.29
CA ASP A 352 3.42 31.28 20.61
C ASP A 352 2.13 30.46 20.62
N ALA A 353 2.16 29.27 21.23
CA ALA A 353 1.04 28.33 21.20
C ALA A 353 -0.23 28.91 21.82
N ASP A 354 -0.14 29.59 22.98
CA ASP A 354 -1.30 30.18 23.65
C ASP A 354 -1.93 31.28 22.79
N LYS A 355 -1.11 32.04 22.06
CA LYS A 355 -1.62 33.04 21.10
C LYS A 355 -2.33 32.39 19.91
N ILE A 356 -1.86 31.25 19.40
CA ILE A 356 -2.54 30.50 18.33
C ILE A 356 -3.88 29.98 18.85
N VAL A 357 -3.89 29.36 20.03
CA VAL A 357 -5.10 28.87 20.71
C VAL A 357 -6.11 30.00 20.85
N ALA A 358 -5.69 31.16 21.36
CA ALA A 358 -6.54 32.34 21.50
C ALA A 358 -7.14 32.82 20.17
N GLN A 359 -6.37 32.82 19.08
CA GLN A 359 -6.88 33.20 17.75
C GLN A 359 -7.92 32.21 17.23
N LEU A 360 -7.70 30.91 17.44
CA LEU A 360 -8.61 29.84 16.99
C LEU A 360 -9.94 29.87 17.74
N ILE A 361 -9.92 29.92 19.08
CA ILE A 361 -11.14 29.91 19.91
C ILE A 361 -11.97 31.18 19.71
N ASN A 362 -11.31 32.33 19.49
CA ASN A 362 -12.00 33.60 19.23
C ASN A 362 -12.43 33.79 17.76
N ASN A 363 -12.32 32.75 16.92
CA ASN A 363 -12.67 32.79 15.49
C ASN A 363 -11.96 33.91 14.70
N GLN A 364 -10.76 34.33 15.13
CA GLN A 364 -9.96 35.31 14.41
C GLN A 364 -9.29 34.70 13.17
N ILE A 365 -9.01 33.40 13.25
CA ILE A 365 -8.54 32.57 12.14
C ILE A 365 -9.38 31.30 12.06
N GLU A 366 -9.50 30.76 10.85
CA GLU A 366 -10.33 29.59 10.55
C GLU A 366 -9.61 28.25 10.80
N GLY A 367 -8.29 28.31 10.95
CA GLY A 367 -7.37 27.20 11.14
C GLY A 367 -5.94 27.72 11.14
N ALA A 368 -4.97 26.84 11.35
CA ALA A 368 -3.56 27.19 11.36
C ALA A 368 -2.73 26.17 10.57
N LEU A 369 -1.64 26.64 9.96
CA LEU A 369 -0.54 25.78 9.50
C LEU A 369 0.55 25.80 10.56
N ILE A 370 0.86 24.63 11.13
CA ILE A 370 1.87 24.44 12.18
C ILE A 370 2.73 23.24 11.77
N LEU A 371 3.99 23.48 11.43
CA LEU A 371 4.90 22.44 10.91
C LEU A 371 5.68 21.70 12.00
N ASP A 372 5.61 22.18 13.24
CA ASP A 372 6.23 21.57 14.41
C ASP A 372 5.27 20.57 15.07
N PRO A 373 5.53 19.25 15.05
CA PRO A 373 4.66 18.23 15.61
C PRO A 373 4.35 18.40 17.10
N ASP A 374 5.32 18.83 17.91
CA ASP A 374 5.13 18.96 19.36
C ASP A 374 4.19 20.14 19.66
N LYS A 375 4.37 21.25 18.93
CA LYS A 375 3.45 22.41 18.98
C LYS A 375 2.05 22.08 18.47
N VAL A 376 1.93 21.21 17.47
CA VAL A 376 0.62 20.70 17.03
C VAL A 376 -0.08 19.99 18.19
N GLY A 377 0.63 19.16 18.95
CA GLY A 377 0.10 18.46 20.11
C GLY A 377 -0.47 19.41 21.16
N GLU A 378 0.30 20.42 21.55
CA GLU A 378 -0.11 21.45 22.50
C GLU A 378 -1.34 22.23 22.01
N VAL A 379 -1.29 22.78 20.80
CA VAL A 379 -2.36 23.65 20.27
C VAL A 379 -3.63 22.84 20.02
N ALA A 380 -3.54 21.65 19.43
CA ALA A 380 -4.71 20.81 19.14
C ALA A 380 -5.45 20.42 20.43
N THR A 381 -4.71 19.97 21.44
CA THR A 381 -5.27 19.53 22.72
C THR A 381 -5.91 20.70 23.47
N LYS A 382 -5.20 21.83 23.63
CA LYS A 382 -5.72 23.02 24.31
C LYS A 382 -6.97 23.59 23.62
N VAL A 383 -7.01 23.61 22.28
CA VAL A 383 -8.18 24.08 21.54
C VAL A 383 -9.36 23.14 21.73
N ALA A 384 -9.16 21.82 21.59
CA ALA A 384 -10.24 20.84 21.75
C ALA A 384 -10.92 20.98 23.12
N MET A 385 -10.13 21.03 24.20
CA MET A 385 -10.63 21.19 25.56
C MET A 385 -11.46 22.46 25.78
N GLN A 386 -11.15 23.55 25.05
CA GLN A 386 -11.81 24.84 25.23
C GLN A 386 -13.08 24.99 24.39
N ILE A 387 -13.26 24.22 23.32
CA ILE A 387 -14.41 24.35 22.42
C ILE A 387 -15.42 23.20 22.52
N ALA A 388 -15.05 22.06 23.12
CA ALA A 388 -15.88 20.87 23.15
C ALA A 388 -17.27 21.11 23.76
N ASP A 389 -17.34 21.78 24.93
CA ASP A 389 -18.61 22.07 25.61
C ASP A 389 -19.53 22.97 24.77
N ASP A 390 -18.98 24.04 24.20
CA ASP A 390 -19.72 24.98 23.36
C ASP A 390 -20.24 24.30 22.08
N ARG A 391 -19.43 23.41 21.51
CA ARG A 391 -19.79 22.66 20.30
C ARG A 391 -20.76 21.52 20.55
N GLY A 392 -20.69 20.87 21.72
CA GLY A 392 -21.62 19.81 22.13
C GLY A 392 -23.08 20.28 22.18
N MET A 393 -23.31 21.59 22.28
CA MET A 393 -24.65 22.21 22.24
C MET A 393 -25.20 22.43 20.83
N LEU A 394 -24.41 22.24 19.77
CA LEU A 394 -24.82 22.51 18.39
C LEU A 394 -25.65 21.36 17.82
N LYS A 395 -26.84 21.65 17.28
CA LYS A 395 -27.58 20.72 16.43
C LYS A 395 -26.99 20.73 15.02
N LEU A 396 -26.13 19.75 14.72
CA LEU A 396 -25.38 19.69 13.45
C LEU A 396 -25.99 18.77 12.40
N LEU A 397 -26.70 17.73 12.82
CA LEU A 397 -27.37 16.77 11.94
C LEU A 397 -28.89 16.92 12.02
N PRO A 398 -29.61 16.68 10.91
CA PRO A 398 -31.07 16.60 10.94
C PRO A 398 -31.53 15.38 11.74
N ASP A 399 -32.68 15.50 12.41
CA ASP A 399 -33.37 14.36 13.03
C ASP A 399 -34.07 13.49 11.98
N MET A 400 -34.45 12.26 12.34
CA MET A 400 -35.06 11.32 11.37
C MET A 400 -36.33 11.88 10.68
N ASP A 401 -37.16 12.61 11.43
CA ASP A 401 -38.36 13.26 10.89
C ASP A 401 -38.00 14.40 9.92
N GLU A 402 -36.93 15.15 10.21
CA GLU A 402 -36.41 16.21 9.34
C GLU A 402 -35.82 15.61 8.05
N ILE A 403 -35.11 14.48 8.17
CA ILE A 403 -34.60 13.73 7.01
C ILE A 403 -35.76 13.29 6.12
N GLN A 404 -36.82 12.73 6.68
CA GLN A 404 -37.99 12.32 5.92
C GLN A 404 -38.62 13.51 5.17
N GLU A 405 -38.76 14.66 5.84
CA GLU A 405 -39.33 15.85 5.21
C GLU A 405 -38.44 16.40 4.09
N MET A 406 -37.13 16.52 4.32
CA MET A 406 -36.16 16.92 3.30
C MET A 406 -36.17 15.94 2.10
N ALA A 407 -36.32 14.64 2.35
CA ALA A 407 -36.34 13.63 1.31
C ALA A 407 -37.59 13.74 0.41
N LYS A 408 -38.72 14.25 0.90
CA LYS A 408 -39.94 14.51 0.08
C LYS A 408 -39.73 15.57 -0.98
N GLU A 409 -38.69 16.40 -0.87
CA GLU A 409 -38.37 17.39 -1.90
C GLU A 409 -37.75 16.78 -3.16
N CYS A 410 -37.31 15.51 -3.07
CA CYS A 410 -36.71 14.76 -4.18
C CYS A 410 -37.62 14.77 -5.41
N THR A 411 -37.04 15.10 -6.56
CA THR A 411 -37.74 15.19 -7.86
C THR A 411 -37.56 13.95 -8.72
N GLU A 412 -36.91 12.91 -8.20
CA GLU A 412 -36.61 11.67 -8.94
C GLU A 412 -35.79 11.90 -10.23
N CYS A 413 -34.98 12.97 -10.27
CA CYS A 413 -34.19 13.33 -11.46
C CYS A 413 -33.06 12.32 -11.79
N GLY A 414 -32.67 11.49 -10.83
CA GLY A 414 -31.66 10.44 -10.98
C GLY A 414 -30.20 10.90 -11.05
N TRP A 415 -29.92 12.21 -10.90
CA TRP A 415 -28.55 12.74 -10.97
C TRP A 415 -27.63 12.16 -9.91
N CYS A 416 -28.10 12.01 -8.66
CA CYS A 416 -27.32 11.45 -7.56
C CYS A 416 -26.79 10.03 -7.85
N THR A 417 -27.55 9.20 -8.57
CA THR A 417 -27.13 7.87 -9.04
C THR A 417 -26.14 7.98 -10.21
N ARG A 418 -26.42 8.84 -11.19
CA ARG A 418 -25.60 9.00 -12.41
C ARG A 418 -24.19 9.52 -12.13
N VAL A 419 -24.05 10.44 -11.19
CA VAL A 419 -22.75 11.05 -10.83
C VAL A 419 -22.01 10.28 -9.75
N CYS A 420 -22.66 9.29 -9.13
CA CYS A 420 -22.02 8.43 -8.15
C CYS A 420 -20.86 7.67 -8.81
N PRO A 421 -19.63 7.73 -8.25
CA PRO A 421 -18.48 7.00 -8.79
C PRO A 421 -18.65 5.49 -8.89
N ASN A 422 -19.54 4.94 -8.06
CA ASN A 422 -19.87 3.52 -7.97
C ASN A 422 -21.31 3.22 -8.44
N SER A 423 -22.00 4.22 -9.02
CA SER A 423 -23.36 4.09 -9.58
C SER A 423 -24.39 3.43 -8.65
N ILE A 424 -24.25 3.64 -7.34
CA ILE A 424 -25.15 3.06 -6.32
C ILE A 424 -26.56 3.65 -6.44
N PRO A 425 -27.61 2.92 -6.04
CA PRO A 425 -29.01 3.35 -6.16
C PRO A 425 -29.40 4.41 -5.11
N MET A 426 -28.68 5.55 -5.09
CA MET A 426 -28.86 6.61 -4.10
C MET A 426 -30.25 7.27 -4.18
N MET A 427 -30.78 7.47 -5.39
CA MET A 427 -32.13 8.02 -5.56
C MET A 427 -33.18 7.16 -4.86
N GLU A 428 -33.09 5.84 -5.00
CA GLU A 428 -34.04 4.93 -4.35
C GLU A 428 -33.92 4.96 -2.83
N ALA A 429 -32.72 5.14 -2.29
CA ALA A 429 -32.50 5.29 -0.86
C ALA A 429 -33.13 6.58 -0.33
N VAL A 430 -32.99 7.70 -1.06
CA VAL A 430 -33.64 8.97 -0.71
C VAL A 430 -35.17 8.87 -0.83
N MET A 431 -35.68 8.21 -1.88
CA MET A 431 -37.13 8.02 -2.04
C MET A 431 -37.72 7.14 -0.93
N GLY A 432 -37.05 6.04 -0.56
CA GLY A 432 -37.44 5.24 0.60
C GLY A 432 -37.52 6.07 1.88
N ALA A 433 -36.52 6.91 2.12
CA ALA A 433 -36.50 7.81 3.27
C ALA A 433 -37.69 8.79 3.27
N SER A 434 -38.17 9.25 2.11
CA SER A 434 -39.36 10.12 2.01
C SER A 434 -40.65 9.43 2.49
N GLU A 435 -40.72 8.10 2.35
CA GLU A 435 -41.83 7.26 2.80
C GLU A 435 -41.64 6.79 4.26
N GLY A 436 -40.52 7.15 4.91
CA GLY A 436 -40.16 6.71 6.25
C GLY A 436 -39.43 5.36 6.30
N ASP A 437 -39.04 4.80 5.15
CA ASP A 437 -38.24 3.58 5.05
C ASP A 437 -36.75 3.92 4.85
N PHE A 438 -35.97 3.85 5.92
CA PHE A 438 -34.53 4.13 5.89
C PHE A 438 -33.67 2.90 5.56
N SER A 439 -34.25 1.72 5.39
CA SER A 439 -33.51 0.45 5.25
C SER A 439 -32.53 0.45 4.07
N LYS A 440 -32.91 1.08 2.95
CA LYS A 440 -32.03 1.21 1.78
C LYS A 440 -30.82 2.11 2.06
N MET A 441 -31.03 3.20 2.79
CA MET A 441 -29.96 4.14 3.12
C MET A 441 -29.02 3.56 4.18
N GLU A 442 -29.56 2.83 5.13
CA GLU A 442 -28.82 1.98 6.07
C GLU A 442 -27.96 0.93 5.35
N ALA A 443 -28.51 0.20 4.38
CA ALA A 443 -27.75 -0.79 3.62
C ALA A 443 -26.55 -0.18 2.86
N LEU A 444 -26.69 1.06 2.37
CA LEU A 444 -25.59 1.79 1.76
C LEU A 444 -24.53 2.24 2.78
N TYR A 445 -24.90 2.41 4.05
CA TYR A 445 -24.03 2.84 5.13
C TYR A 445 -23.24 1.67 5.75
N ASP A 446 -23.93 0.61 6.17
CA ASP A 446 -23.40 -0.44 7.06
C ASP A 446 -22.14 -1.13 6.52
N ASN A 447 -22.04 -1.23 5.19
CA ASN A 447 -20.93 -1.90 4.52
C ASN A 447 -20.03 -0.94 3.72
N ASP A 448 -20.07 0.36 4.00
CA ASP A 448 -19.30 1.37 3.24
C ASP A 448 -19.52 1.30 1.71
N VAL A 449 -20.69 0.82 1.27
CA VAL A 449 -21.07 0.78 -0.15
C VAL A 449 -21.10 2.20 -0.72
N CYS A 450 -21.62 3.14 0.07
CA CYS A 450 -21.43 4.55 -0.16
C CYS A 450 -20.11 5.02 0.46
N TYR A 451 -19.18 5.48 -0.37
CA TYR A 451 -17.92 6.08 0.08
C TYR A 451 -18.10 7.42 0.82
N THR A 452 -19.33 7.93 0.88
CA THR A 452 -19.68 9.28 1.37
C THR A 452 -18.84 10.37 0.71
N CYS A 453 -18.79 10.36 -0.63
CA CYS A 453 -17.91 11.28 -1.37
C CYS A 453 -18.46 12.70 -1.55
N GLY A 454 -19.77 12.92 -1.36
CA GLY A 454 -20.44 14.22 -1.53
C GLY A 454 -20.81 14.60 -2.97
N ARG A 455 -20.39 13.84 -4.00
CA ARG A 455 -20.72 14.19 -5.40
C ARG A 455 -22.22 14.27 -5.69
N CYS A 456 -23.02 13.41 -5.06
CA CYS A 456 -24.47 13.41 -5.26
C CYS A 456 -25.14 14.69 -4.71
N GLU A 457 -24.61 15.29 -3.64
CA GLU A 457 -25.15 16.54 -3.08
C GLU A 457 -24.90 17.71 -4.02
N GLN A 458 -23.72 17.80 -4.63
CA GLN A 458 -23.32 18.90 -5.52
C GLN A 458 -24.21 19.01 -6.78
N GLU A 459 -24.86 17.92 -7.16
CA GLU A 459 -25.67 17.80 -8.38
C GLU A 459 -27.17 17.73 -8.07
N CYS A 460 -27.54 17.76 -6.78
CA CYS A 460 -28.94 17.74 -6.39
C CYS A 460 -29.57 19.11 -6.64
N GLU A 461 -30.50 19.20 -7.59
CA GLU A 461 -31.22 20.46 -7.90
C GLU A 461 -32.11 21.01 -6.76
N ARG A 462 -32.23 20.24 -5.68
CA ARG A 462 -32.99 20.55 -4.46
C ARG A 462 -32.10 20.77 -3.25
N ASP A 463 -30.77 20.68 -3.41
CA ASP A 463 -29.81 20.84 -2.33
C ASP A 463 -30.06 19.90 -1.13
N ILE A 464 -30.59 18.69 -1.38
CA ILE A 464 -30.84 17.70 -0.33
C ILE A 464 -29.50 17.28 0.30
N PRO A 465 -29.33 17.37 1.63
CA PRO A 465 -28.05 17.12 2.31
C PRO A 465 -27.82 15.61 2.54
N ILE A 466 -27.74 14.83 1.46
CA ILE A 466 -27.68 13.36 1.47
C ILE A 466 -26.57 12.83 2.40
N MET A 467 -25.39 13.46 2.45
CA MET A 467 -24.29 13.02 3.31
C MET A 467 -24.53 13.33 4.78
N SER A 468 -25.21 14.42 5.12
CA SER A 468 -25.65 14.67 6.50
C SER A 468 -26.74 13.65 6.91
N MET A 469 -27.63 13.28 5.99
CA MET A 469 -28.60 12.19 6.23
C MET A 469 -27.88 10.85 6.48
N MET A 470 -26.88 10.50 5.65
CA MET A 470 -26.05 9.29 5.85
C MET A 470 -25.30 9.33 7.19
N ALA A 471 -24.76 10.48 7.58
CA ALA A 471 -24.07 10.63 8.87
C ALA A 471 -25.03 10.39 10.04
N LYS A 472 -26.28 10.90 9.97
CA LYS A 472 -27.29 10.67 10.99
C LYS A 472 -27.71 9.21 11.10
N ILE A 473 -27.90 8.54 9.96
CA ILE A 473 -28.21 7.10 9.95
C ILE A 473 -27.10 6.31 10.64
N GLY A 474 -25.85 6.67 10.36
CA GLY A 474 -24.69 6.11 11.05
C GLY A 474 -24.70 6.34 12.56
N GLU A 475 -25.09 7.53 13.01
CA GLU A 475 -25.20 7.89 14.43
C GLU A 475 -26.14 6.96 15.20
N ASN A 476 -27.25 6.54 14.58
CA ASN A 476 -28.20 5.60 15.20
C ASN A 476 -27.63 4.18 15.36
N LYS A 477 -26.53 3.86 14.68
CA LYS A 477 -25.88 2.53 14.68
C LYS A 477 -24.52 2.51 15.38
N LEU A 478 -24.17 3.53 16.17
CA LEU A 478 -22.86 3.61 16.82
C LEU A 478 -22.52 2.36 17.65
N LYS A 479 -23.51 1.73 18.31
CA LYS A 479 -23.29 0.49 19.08
C LYS A 479 -22.77 -0.67 18.21
N GLU A 480 -23.19 -0.73 16.95
CA GLU A 480 -22.80 -1.75 16.00
C GLU A 480 -21.43 -1.45 15.37
N GLN A 481 -21.01 -0.18 15.41
CA GLN A 481 -19.75 0.32 14.87
C GLN A 481 -18.60 0.30 15.90
N ARG A 482 -18.53 -0.77 16.69
CA ARG A 482 -17.42 -1.03 17.63
C ARG A 482 -16.74 -2.31 17.20
N PHE A 483 -15.44 -2.26 16.97
CA PHE A 483 -14.64 -3.37 16.44
C PHE A 483 -13.26 -3.38 17.11
N ASN A 484 -12.53 -4.46 16.89
CA ASN A 484 -11.14 -4.61 17.28
C ASN A 484 -10.29 -4.90 16.04
N MET A 485 -9.15 -4.21 15.94
CA MET A 485 -8.16 -4.45 14.90
C MET A 485 -6.83 -4.77 15.58
N ARG A 486 -6.11 -5.80 15.14
CA ARG A 486 -4.74 -6.02 15.63
C ARG A 486 -3.87 -4.85 15.20
N ALA A 487 -3.10 -4.25 16.10
CA ALA A 487 -2.14 -3.20 15.76
C ALA A 487 -1.14 -3.69 14.70
N GLY A 488 -0.58 -2.76 13.94
CA GLY A 488 0.41 -3.09 12.92
C GLY A 488 1.66 -3.70 13.54
N ARG A 489 1.91 -4.99 13.28
CA ARG A 489 3.01 -5.71 13.93
C ARG A 489 4.38 -5.43 13.32
N GLY A 490 4.45 -4.77 12.16
CA GLY A 490 5.71 -4.50 11.47
C GLY A 490 6.25 -5.71 10.67
N PRO A 491 7.58 -5.92 10.63
CA PRO A 491 8.22 -6.91 9.77
C PRO A 491 7.91 -8.36 10.15
N ILE A 492 7.97 -9.26 9.16
CA ILE A 492 7.93 -10.71 9.40
C ILE A 492 9.29 -11.17 9.93
N GLN A 493 9.27 -11.94 11.01
CA GLN A 493 10.47 -12.41 11.70
C GLN A 493 11.18 -13.53 10.94
N ASP A 494 12.49 -13.61 11.06
CA ASP A 494 13.31 -14.61 10.38
C ASP A 494 13.02 -16.01 10.94
N VAL A 495 12.65 -16.11 12.22
CA VAL A 495 12.18 -17.36 12.83
C VAL A 495 10.87 -17.87 12.21
N GLU A 496 9.95 -16.97 11.85
CA GLU A 496 8.73 -17.32 11.12
C GLU A 496 9.08 -17.78 9.71
N ILE A 497 9.96 -17.05 9.01
CA ILE A 497 10.42 -17.43 7.67
C ILE A 497 11.10 -18.80 7.66
N ARG A 498 11.93 -19.13 8.67
CA ARG A 498 12.56 -20.46 8.81
C ARG A 498 11.51 -21.56 8.97
N LYS A 499 10.40 -21.27 9.65
CA LYS A 499 9.26 -22.20 9.85
C LYS A 499 8.48 -22.42 8.56
N VAL A 500 8.13 -21.35 7.84
CA VAL A 500 7.17 -21.43 6.72
C VAL A 500 7.77 -21.41 5.32
N GLY A 501 9.05 -21.03 5.17
CA GLY A 501 9.69 -20.87 3.87
C GLY A 501 9.66 -22.15 3.02
N ALA A 502 10.04 -23.28 3.61
CA ALA A 502 9.95 -24.59 2.95
C ALA A 502 8.50 -24.98 2.63
N PRO A 503 7.54 -24.97 3.59
CA PRO A 503 6.14 -25.24 3.28
C PRO A 503 5.53 -24.39 2.16
N ILE A 504 5.84 -23.09 2.08
CA ILE A 504 5.35 -22.20 1.01
C ILE A 504 5.94 -22.61 -0.34
N VAL A 505 7.26 -22.81 -0.41
CA VAL A 505 7.97 -23.13 -1.67
C VAL A 505 7.61 -24.51 -2.21
N LEU A 506 7.34 -25.47 -1.32
CA LEU A 506 6.93 -26.83 -1.69
C LEU A 506 5.42 -26.93 -1.99
N GLY A 507 4.65 -25.92 -1.58
CA GLY A 507 3.19 -25.81 -1.74
C GLY A 507 2.37 -26.53 -0.66
N ASP A 508 2.98 -26.93 0.46
CA ASP A 508 2.27 -27.45 1.64
C ASP A 508 1.46 -26.37 2.35
N ILE A 509 1.96 -25.12 2.34
CA ILE A 509 1.16 -23.92 2.59
C ILE A 509 0.75 -23.39 1.20
N PRO A 510 -0.56 -23.27 0.91
CA PRO A 510 -1.04 -22.93 -0.44
C PRO A 510 -0.52 -21.60 -0.98
N GLY A 511 -0.28 -20.63 -0.10
CA GLY A 511 0.36 -19.37 -0.44
C GLY A 511 0.15 -18.28 0.59
N VAL A 512 0.71 -17.11 0.29
CA VAL A 512 0.56 -15.87 1.06
C VAL A 512 -0.35 -14.92 0.31
N ILE A 513 -1.47 -14.52 0.91
CA ILE A 513 -2.45 -13.60 0.31
C ILE A 513 -2.40 -12.27 1.03
N ALA A 514 -2.14 -11.18 0.31
CA ALA A 514 -2.03 -9.84 0.90
C ALA A 514 -3.22 -8.94 0.53
N PHE A 515 -4.15 -8.70 1.46
CA PHE A 515 -5.26 -7.74 1.28
C PHE A 515 -4.82 -6.34 1.70
N VAL A 516 -4.61 -5.47 0.72
CA VAL A 516 -4.01 -4.14 0.89
C VAL A 516 -4.84 -3.10 0.14
N GLY A 517 -4.46 -1.83 0.26
CA GLY A 517 -4.99 -0.76 -0.59
C GLY A 517 -6.11 0.05 0.05
N CYS A 518 -6.94 0.68 -0.81
CA CYS A 518 -7.95 1.68 -0.44
C CYS A 518 -9.36 1.06 -0.40
N THR A 519 -10.40 1.87 -0.16
CA THR A 519 -11.80 1.40 0.00
C THR A 519 -12.76 1.75 -1.13
N ASN A 520 -12.25 1.91 -2.36
CA ASN A 520 -13.08 2.11 -3.54
C ASN A 520 -13.67 0.77 -4.03
N TYR A 521 -14.42 0.10 -3.15
CA TYR A 521 -14.97 -1.24 -3.34
C TYR A 521 -16.27 -1.23 -4.15
N PRO A 522 -16.46 -2.12 -5.13
CA PRO A 522 -17.67 -2.16 -5.95
C PRO A 522 -18.94 -2.47 -5.15
N GLU A 523 -18.89 -3.46 -4.24
CA GLU A 523 -20.04 -3.91 -3.44
C GLU A 523 -19.83 -3.71 -1.93
N GLY A 524 -18.93 -2.79 -1.57
CA GLY A 524 -18.63 -2.44 -0.18
C GLY A 524 -17.54 -3.29 0.50
N ALA A 525 -17.33 -3.00 1.77
CA ALA A 525 -16.21 -3.45 2.59
C ALA A 525 -16.22 -4.96 2.91
N GLN A 526 -17.40 -5.59 2.97
CA GLN A 526 -17.52 -7.00 3.39
C GLN A 526 -16.78 -7.98 2.47
N ASP A 527 -16.60 -7.65 1.19
CA ASP A 527 -15.95 -8.54 0.24
C ASP A 527 -14.53 -8.92 0.67
N VAL A 528 -13.76 -7.93 1.11
CA VAL A 528 -12.36 -8.13 1.53
C VAL A 528 -12.30 -9.06 2.73
N ALA A 529 -13.15 -8.85 3.74
CA ALA A 529 -13.18 -9.70 4.91
C ALA A 529 -13.66 -11.12 4.61
N LYS A 530 -14.67 -11.28 3.74
CA LYS A 530 -15.15 -12.61 3.33
C LYS A 530 -14.10 -13.36 2.52
N MET A 531 -13.36 -12.69 1.63
CA MET A 531 -12.22 -13.30 0.93
C MET A 531 -11.12 -13.69 1.91
N ALA A 532 -10.74 -12.80 2.83
CA ALA A 532 -9.74 -13.10 3.86
C ALA A 532 -10.13 -14.33 4.70
N LYS A 533 -11.38 -14.39 5.17
CA LYS A 533 -11.93 -15.55 5.89
C LYS A 533 -11.83 -16.84 5.06
N GLU A 534 -12.22 -16.80 3.79
CA GLU A 534 -12.14 -17.97 2.89
C GLU A 534 -10.71 -18.52 2.81
N PHE A 535 -9.71 -17.64 2.68
CA PHE A 535 -8.30 -18.04 2.60
C PHE A 535 -7.73 -18.51 3.95
N LEU A 536 -8.13 -17.89 5.05
CA LEU A 536 -7.79 -18.35 6.41
C LEU A 536 -8.33 -19.77 6.66
N GLU A 537 -9.57 -20.05 6.29
CA GLU A 537 -10.18 -21.39 6.45
C GLU A 537 -9.49 -22.46 5.59
N ARG A 538 -8.84 -22.03 4.49
CA ARG A 538 -8.11 -22.89 3.54
C ARG A 538 -6.62 -23.04 3.86
N ASN A 539 -6.16 -22.60 5.04
CA ASN A 539 -4.75 -22.69 5.47
C ASN A 539 -3.76 -21.81 4.68
N TYR A 540 -4.23 -20.77 4.00
CA TYR A 540 -3.33 -19.74 3.49
C TYR A 540 -2.81 -18.88 4.65
N ILE A 541 -1.69 -18.18 4.42
CA ILE A 541 -1.27 -17.08 5.29
C ILE A 541 -1.91 -15.81 4.74
N VAL A 542 -2.68 -15.11 5.56
CA VAL A 542 -3.33 -13.87 5.14
C VAL A 542 -2.64 -12.69 5.80
N VAL A 543 -2.23 -11.73 4.98
CA VAL A 543 -1.55 -10.50 5.39
C VAL A 543 -2.40 -9.31 5.02
N THR A 544 -2.45 -8.29 5.86
CA THR A 544 -3.22 -7.07 5.64
C THR A 544 -2.40 -5.82 5.93
N SER A 545 -2.76 -4.71 5.29
CA SER A 545 -2.21 -3.39 5.60
C SER A 545 -3.20 -2.27 5.28
N GLY A 546 -2.94 -1.08 5.84
CA GLY A 546 -3.67 0.15 5.50
C GLY A 546 -5.20 0.02 5.67
N CYS A 547 -5.95 0.60 4.74
CA CYS A 547 -7.42 0.52 4.80
C CYS A 547 -7.95 -0.91 4.63
N GLY A 548 -7.22 -1.80 3.94
CA GLY A 548 -7.57 -3.23 3.86
C GLY A 548 -7.54 -3.90 5.23
N ALA A 549 -6.55 -3.59 6.07
CA ALA A 549 -6.48 -4.09 7.44
C ALA A 549 -7.66 -3.64 8.30
N MET A 550 -8.05 -2.37 8.16
CA MET A 550 -9.22 -1.81 8.85
C MET A 550 -10.51 -2.50 8.40
N THR A 551 -10.73 -2.60 7.09
CA THR A 551 -11.92 -3.25 6.52
C THR A 551 -12.06 -4.72 6.99
N VAL A 552 -10.95 -5.46 7.09
CA VAL A 552 -10.98 -6.82 7.64
C VAL A 552 -11.43 -6.85 9.11
N GLY A 553 -11.06 -5.83 9.90
CA GLY A 553 -11.48 -5.71 11.30
C GLY A 553 -12.93 -5.26 11.50
N GLU A 554 -13.56 -4.66 10.48
CA GLU A 554 -14.99 -4.25 10.54
C GLU A 554 -15.96 -5.43 10.37
N TYR A 555 -15.45 -6.61 9.99
CA TYR A 555 -16.26 -7.81 9.86
C TYR A 555 -16.35 -8.58 11.17
N ARG A 556 -17.57 -8.96 11.54
CA ARG A 556 -17.85 -9.90 12.62
C ARG A 556 -18.36 -11.22 12.06
N ASP A 557 -17.93 -12.32 12.65
CA ASP A 557 -18.48 -13.64 12.35
C ASP A 557 -19.78 -13.91 13.12
N GLU A 558 -20.31 -15.12 12.98
CA GLU A 558 -21.57 -15.55 13.60
C GLU A 558 -21.52 -15.54 15.13
N GLU A 559 -20.31 -15.57 15.73
CA GLU A 559 -20.10 -15.50 17.18
C GLU A 559 -19.91 -14.05 17.66
N GLY A 560 -19.91 -13.08 16.75
CA GLY A 560 -19.75 -11.67 17.03
C GLY A 560 -18.29 -11.20 17.15
N ASN A 561 -17.33 -12.09 16.92
CA ASN A 561 -15.89 -11.82 16.97
C ASN A 561 -15.39 -11.28 15.63
N THR A 562 -14.44 -10.35 15.68
CA THR A 562 -13.65 -9.94 14.52
C THR A 562 -12.71 -11.04 14.07
N LEU A 563 -12.24 -10.98 12.82
CA LEU A 563 -11.26 -11.95 12.34
C LEU A 563 -9.94 -11.87 13.13
N TYR A 564 -9.55 -10.69 13.61
CA TYR A 564 -8.32 -10.53 14.42
C TYR A 564 -8.43 -11.15 15.81
N GLU A 565 -9.63 -11.22 16.40
CA GLU A 565 -9.87 -11.92 17.67
C GLU A 565 -9.83 -13.44 17.49
N LYS A 566 -10.22 -13.93 16.31
CA LYS A 566 -10.34 -15.37 16.01
C LYS A 566 -9.04 -16.01 15.55
N TYR A 567 -8.26 -15.30 14.72
CA TYR A 567 -7.07 -15.84 14.06
C TYR A 567 -5.78 -15.25 14.66
N SER A 568 -4.75 -16.10 14.73
CA SER A 568 -3.42 -15.72 15.24
C SER A 568 -2.76 -14.63 14.37
N GLY A 569 -1.96 -13.76 14.99
CA GLY A 569 -1.09 -12.80 14.28
C GLY A 569 0.24 -13.37 13.80
N ASP A 570 0.49 -14.67 14.00
CA ASP A 570 1.66 -15.41 13.53
C ASP A 570 1.66 -15.54 12.00
N PHE A 571 2.83 -15.37 11.37
CA PHE A 571 3.01 -15.59 9.92
C PHE A 571 3.13 -17.10 9.65
N ASP A 572 2.00 -17.80 9.79
CA ASP A 572 1.86 -19.23 9.55
C ASP A 572 0.51 -19.55 8.89
N ALA A 573 0.31 -20.82 8.51
CA ALA A 573 -0.95 -21.30 7.97
C ALA A 573 -2.13 -20.89 8.87
N LYS A 574 -3.15 -20.26 8.28
CA LYS A 574 -4.32 -19.69 8.98
C LYS A 574 -4.02 -18.46 9.85
N GLY A 575 -2.84 -17.88 9.74
CA GLY A 575 -2.49 -16.61 10.38
C GLY A 575 -3.10 -15.41 9.66
N LEU A 576 -3.55 -14.43 10.43
CA LEU A 576 -4.02 -13.12 9.97
C LEU A 576 -3.09 -12.02 10.48
N VAL A 577 -2.18 -11.60 9.62
CA VAL A 577 -1.06 -10.70 9.95
C VAL A 577 -1.37 -9.28 9.49
N ASN A 578 -1.67 -8.36 10.40
CA ASN A 578 -1.67 -6.93 10.09
C ASN A 578 -0.23 -6.39 10.16
N VAL A 579 0.41 -6.14 9.02
CA VAL A 579 1.78 -5.58 9.03
C VAL A 579 1.83 -4.10 9.43
N GLY A 580 0.72 -3.37 9.29
CA GLY A 580 0.60 -1.97 9.68
C GLY A 580 0.06 -1.07 8.58
N SER A 581 0.61 0.13 8.49
CA SER A 581 0.10 1.15 7.59
C SER A 581 0.51 0.91 6.14
N CYS A 582 0.22 1.87 5.27
CA CYS A 582 0.48 1.79 3.84
C CYS A 582 1.97 1.56 3.54
N VAL A 583 2.88 2.13 4.35
CA VAL A 583 4.33 1.95 4.22
C VAL A 583 4.79 0.58 4.69
N SER A 584 4.09 -0.05 5.64
CA SER A 584 4.36 -1.42 6.08
C SER A 584 4.14 -2.48 4.99
N ASN A 585 3.56 -2.12 3.83
CA ASN A 585 3.55 -2.97 2.65
C ASN A 585 4.95 -3.39 2.18
N ALA A 586 6.03 -2.71 2.60
CA ALA A 586 7.40 -3.15 2.32
C ALA A 586 7.74 -4.51 2.95
N HIS A 587 7.14 -4.84 4.09
CA HIS A 587 7.39 -6.10 4.79
C HIS A 587 6.80 -7.32 4.08
N ILE A 588 5.82 -7.12 3.19
CA ILE A 588 5.15 -8.18 2.44
C ILE A 588 6.07 -8.79 1.36
N PRO A 589 6.61 -8.02 0.38
CA PRO A 589 7.67 -8.53 -0.49
C PRO A 589 8.94 -8.82 0.32
N GLY A 590 9.20 -8.09 1.42
CA GLY A 590 10.27 -8.40 2.37
C GLY A 590 10.24 -9.85 2.86
N ALA A 591 9.07 -10.38 3.23
CA ALA A 591 8.91 -11.79 3.59
C ALA A 591 9.27 -12.74 2.43
N CYS A 592 8.88 -12.42 1.20
CA CYS A 592 9.21 -13.23 0.02
C CYS A 592 10.71 -13.19 -0.30
N ILE A 593 11.36 -12.03 -0.14
CA ILE A 593 12.81 -11.85 -0.29
C ILE A 593 13.55 -12.65 0.78
N LYS A 594 13.09 -12.59 2.04
CA LYS A 594 13.63 -13.40 3.14
C LYS A 594 13.48 -14.90 2.89
N ILE A 595 12.37 -15.38 2.30
CA ILE A 595 12.25 -16.80 1.91
C ILE A 595 13.36 -17.17 0.91
N ALA A 596 13.60 -16.34 -0.11
CA ALA A 596 14.66 -16.59 -1.08
C ALA A 596 16.06 -16.65 -0.42
N ASN A 597 16.32 -15.75 0.55
CA ASN A 597 17.61 -15.72 1.25
C ASN A 597 17.76 -16.83 2.30
N ILE A 598 16.81 -16.98 3.22
CA ILE A 598 16.94 -17.90 4.37
C ILE A 598 16.79 -19.35 3.90
N PHE A 599 15.75 -19.64 3.11
CA PHE A 599 15.47 -21.03 2.72
C PHE A 599 16.31 -21.46 1.51
N ALA A 600 16.42 -20.62 0.49
CA ALA A 600 17.16 -20.96 -0.73
C ALA A 600 18.61 -20.43 -0.77
N LYS A 601 19.07 -19.73 0.27
CA LYS A 601 20.45 -19.23 0.39
C LYS A 601 20.87 -18.35 -0.79
N LYS A 602 19.92 -17.62 -1.39
CA LYS A 602 20.21 -16.66 -2.45
C LYS A 602 20.79 -15.38 -1.84
N PRO A 603 21.96 -14.90 -2.29
CA PRO A 603 22.53 -13.66 -1.77
C PRO A 603 21.63 -12.48 -2.13
N LEU A 604 21.51 -11.50 -1.23
CA LEU A 604 20.63 -10.34 -1.43
C LEU A 604 21.38 -9.20 -2.10
N GLU A 605 22.58 -8.89 -1.60
CA GLU A 605 23.31 -7.66 -1.84
C GLU A 605 23.40 -7.32 -3.34
N GLY A 606 22.66 -6.31 -3.82
CA GLY A 606 22.68 -5.91 -5.24
C GLY A 606 22.21 -6.98 -6.23
N ASN A 607 21.32 -7.92 -5.83
CA ASN A 607 20.98 -9.12 -6.60
C ASN A 607 19.48 -9.23 -6.96
N PHE A 608 18.88 -8.12 -7.40
CA PHE A 608 17.44 -8.02 -7.65
C PHE A 608 16.88 -9.13 -8.57
N GLU A 609 17.48 -9.34 -9.73
CA GLU A 609 16.93 -10.25 -10.75
C GLU A 609 16.84 -11.70 -10.27
N GLU A 610 17.84 -12.19 -9.55
CA GLU A 610 17.82 -13.56 -9.04
C GLU A 610 16.74 -13.75 -7.98
N ILE A 611 16.57 -12.77 -7.10
CA ILE A 611 15.55 -12.81 -6.05
C ILE A 611 14.15 -12.73 -6.67
N SER A 612 13.94 -11.82 -7.63
CA SER A 612 12.66 -11.69 -8.33
C SER A 612 12.31 -12.95 -9.12
N ASP A 613 13.26 -13.55 -9.83
CA ASP A 613 13.04 -14.78 -10.58
C ASP A 613 12.74 -15.96 -9.65
N TYR A 614 13.41 -16.04 -8.50
CA TYR A 614 13.12 -17.04 -7.49
C TYR A 614 11.68 -16.92 -6.99
N ILE A 615 11.25 -15.70 -6.65
CA ILE A 615 9.89 -15.44 -6.16
C ILE A 615 8.85 -15.83 -7.21
N LEU A 616 9.02 -15.37 -8.46
CA LEU A 616 8.12 -15.67 -9.58
C LEU A 616 7.90 -17.17 -9.77
N ASN A 617 8.97 -17.97 -9.68
CA ASN A 617 8.92 -19.38 -10.05
C ASN A 617 8.66 -20.33 -8.87
N ARG A 618 8.80 -19.86 -7.62
CA ARG A 618 8.83 -20.75 -6.45
C ARG A 618 8.01 -20.29 -5.25
N VAL A 619 7.70 -19.00 -5.10
CA VAL A 619 6.99 -18.49 -3.91
C VAL A 619 5.53 -18.23 -4.27
N GLY A 620 4.63 -19.09 -3.81
CA GLY A 620 3.19 -18.93 -3.99
C GLY A 620 2.67 -17.75 -3.18
N ALA A 621 2.41 -16.63 -3.85
CA ALA A 621 1.90 -15.41 -3.23
C ALA A 621 0.99 -14.66 -4.21
N CYS A 622 0.04 -13.89 -3.68
CA CYS A 622 -0.81 -13.00 -4.46
C CYS A 622 -1.22 -11.76 -3.64
N GLY A 623 -1.05 -10.57 -4.22
CA GLY A 623 -1.56 -9.33 -3.67
C GLY A 623 -3.00 -9.08 -4.10
N VAL A 624 -3.79 -8.40 -3.25
CA VAL A 624 -5.17 -8.04 -3.52
C VAL A 624 -5.37 -6.58 -3.15
N ALA A 625 -5.70 -5.75 -4.14
CA ALA A 625 -6.11 -4.37 -3.93
C ALA A 625 -7.54 -4.17 -4.44
N TRP A 626 -8.51 -4.73 -3.69
CA TRP A 626 -9.92 -4.77 -4.07
C TRP A 626 -10.51 -3.36 -4.29
N GLY A 627 -10.19 -2.43 -3.39
CA GLY A 627 -10.69 -1.06 -3.46
C GLY A 627 -9.67 -0.07 -3.99
N ALA A 628 -8.81 -0.46 -4.94
CA ALA A 628 -7.74 0.41 -5.43
C ALA A 628 -8.29 1.75 -5.98
N TYR A 629 -7.61 2.84 -5.60
CA TYR A 629 -8.03 4.23 -5.88
C TYR A 629 -6.82 5.15 -6.07
N SER A 630 -5.92 5.17 -5.08
CA SER A 630 -4.82 6.13 -5.04
C SER A 630 -3.71 5.78 -6.04
N GLN A 631 -2.92 6.77 -6.43
CA GLN A 631 -1.68 6.57 -7.20
C GLN A 631 -0.67 5.70 -6.45
N LYS A 632 -0.69 5.75 -5.11
CA LYS A 632 0.10 4.84 -4.25
C LYS A 632 -0.23 3.38 -4.49
N ALA A 633 -1.52 3.02 -4.64
CA ALA A 633 -1.90 1.64 -4.94
C ALA A 633 -1.39 1.17 -6.31
N ALA A 634 -1.33 2.06 -7.32
CA ALA A 634 -0.72 1.73 -8.62
C ALA A 634 0.79 1.48 -8.51
N ALA A 635 1.50 2.30 -7.74
CA ALA A 635 2.93 2.13 -7.49
C ALA A 635 3.23 0.85 -6.69
N ILE A 636 2.46 0.59 -5.63
CA ILE A 636 2.56 -0.65 -4.83
C ILE A 636 2.37 -1.87 -5.74
N ALA A 637 1.26 -1.95 -6.47
CA ALA A 637 0.96 -3.10 -7.33
C ALA A 637 2.06 -3.32 -8.39
N THR A 638 2.49 -2.24 -9.04
CA THR A 638 3.54 -2.31 -10.07
C THR A 638 4.90 -2.72 -9.50
N GLY A 639 5.26 -2.26 -8.28
CA GLY A 639 6.49 -2.68 -7.61
C GLY A 639 6.48 -4.16 -7.24
N ILE A 640 5.36 -4.64 -6.69
CA ILE A 640 5.15 -6.05 -6.33
C ILE A 640 5.17 -6.95 -7.57
N ASN A 641 4.62 -6.48 -8.70
CA ASN A 641 4.73 -7.18 -9.99
C ASN A 641 6.18 -7.34 -10.43
N ARG A 642 7.03 -6.32 -10.24
CA ARG A 642 8.45 -6.42 -10.62
C ARG A 642 9.19 -7.51 -9.85
N TRP A 643 8.77 -7.82 -8.62
CA TRP A 643 9.26 -8.96 -7.82
C TRP A 643 8.72 -10.33 -8.28
N GLY A 644 7.89 -10.38 -9.33
CA GLY A 644 7.28 -11.61 -9.81
C GLY A 644 6.05 -12.05 -9.01
N ILE A 645 5.45 -11.14 -8.22
CA ILE A 645 4.27 -11.43 -7.41
C ILE A 645 3.02 -10.90 -8.14
N PRO A 646 2.02 -11.76 -8.41
CA PRO A 646 0.81 -11.36 -9.08
C PRO A 646 -0.12 -10.57 -8.16
N VAL A 647 -0.91 -9.67 -8.74
CA VAL A 647 -1.86 -8.81 -8.01
C VAL A 647 -3.25 -8.87 -8.67
N VAL A 648 -4.29 -9.06 -7.85
CA VAL A 648 -5.70 -8.93 -8.23
C VAL A 648 -6.24 -7.58 -7.75
N LEU A 649 -6.79 -6.81 -8.68
CA LEU A 649 -7.48 -5.55 -8.44
C LEU A 649 -9.00 -5.79 -8.47
N GLY A 650 -9.75 -4.94 -7.76
CA GLY A 650 -11.18 -4.81 -8.03
C GLY A 650 -11.46 -4.07 -9.33
N PRO A 651 -12.73 -4.01 -9.76
CA PRO A 651 -13.11 -3.56 -11.11
C PRO A 651 -12.72 -2.10 -11.38
N HIS A 652 -12.76 -1.23 -10.36
CA HIS A 652 -12.31 0.15 -10.49
C HIS A 652 -10.80 0.27 -10.77
N GLY A 653 -9.99 -0.75 -10.45
CA GLY A 653 -8.56 -0.80 -10.76
C GLY A 653 -8.27 -0.77 -12.26
N THR A 654 -9.21 -1.18 -13.12
CA THR A 654 -9.09 -1.05 -14.59
C THR A 654 -8.85 0.40 -15.04
N LYS A 655 -9.30 1.39 -14.24
CA LYS A 655 -9.10 2.82 -14.49
C LYS A 655 -7.62 3.26 -14.37
N TYR A 656 -6.73 2.41 -13.88
CA TYR A 656 -5.28 2.63 -13.99
C TYR A 656 -4.75 2.47 -15.41
N ARG A 657 -5.55 1.93 -16.34
CA ARG A 657 -5.31 1.82 -17.79
C ARG A 657 -4.48 0.61 -18.24
N ARG A 658 -3.75 -0.05 -17.37
CA ARG A 658 -2.88 -1.19 -17.72
C ARG A 658 -3.07 -2.39 -16.82
N LEU A 659 -3.09 -3.58 -17.43
CA LEU A 659 -2.98 -4.89 -16.81
C LEU A 659 -1.75 -5.63 -17.39
N TYR A 660 -1.31 -6.70 -16.73
CA TYR A 660 -0.24 -7.58 -17.20
C TYR A 660 -0.81 -8.99 -17.33
N LEU A 661 -1.26 -9.33 -18.53
CA LEU A 661 -2.04 -10.53 -18.80
C LEU A 661 -1.19 -11.52 -19.59
N GLY A 662 -0.94 -12.69 -19.02
CA GLY A 662 -0.31 -13.80 -19.74
C GLY A 662 -1.23 -14.39 -20.82
N ARG A 663 -0.62 -14.81 -21.93
CA ARG A 663 -1.31 -15.41 -23.08
C ARG A 663 -1.15 -16.93 -23.04
N THR A 664 -2.15 -17.61 -22.49
CA THR A 664 -2.10 -19.08 -22.32
C THR A 664 -2.28 -19.88 -23.62
N ASP A 665 -2.53 -19.19 -24.73
CA ASP A 665 -2.55 -19.73 -26.09
C ASP A 665 -1.18 -19.70 -26.79
N LYS A 666 -0.20 -18.95 -26.25
CA LYS A 666 1.18 -18.85 -26.76
C LYS A 666 2.10 -19.73 -25.93
N GLU A 667 2.22 -21.01 -26.26
CA GLU A 667 3.01 -21.99 -25.46
C GLU A 667 4.50 -21.60 -25.33
N GLU A 668 5.05 -20.90 -26.33
CA GLU A 668 6.45 -20.48 -26.36
C GLU A 668 6.82 -19.49 -25.25
N THR A 669 5.88 -18.67 -24.75
CA THR A 669 6.16 -17.68 -23.69
C THR A 669 6.25 -18.32 -22.29
N TRP A 670 5.82 -19.58 -22.18
CA TRP A 670 5.80 -20.36 -20.94
C TRP A 670 6.98 -21.33 -20.82
N GLN A 671 7.95 -21.29 -21.74
CA GLN A 671 9.18 -22.06 -21.59
C GLN A 671 9.98 -21.62 -20.35
N LEU A 672 10.62 -22.58 -19.69
CA LEU A 672 11.42 -22.35 -18.50
C LEU A 672 12.82 -22.92 -18.69
N ASN A 673 13.82 -22.20 -18.22
CA ASN A 673 15.18 -22.71 -18.08
C ASN A 673 15.28 -23.44 -16.74
N ASP A 674 15.54 -24.74 -16.75
CA ASP A 674 15.85 -25.47 -15.52
C ASP A 674 17.35 -25.34 -15.24
N MET A 675 17.71 -24.40 -14.37
CA MET A 675 19.10 -24.03 -14.08
C MET A 675 19.90 -25.19 -13.48
N ARG A 676 19.24 -26.19 -12.89
CA ARG A 676 19.91 -27.38 -12.36
C ARG A 676 20.28 -28.37 -13.46
N SER A 677 19.44 -28.52 -14.48
CA SER A 677 19.68 -29.46 -15.57
C SER A 677 20.39 -28.85 -16.78
N GLY A 678 20.34 -27.51 -16.93
CA GLY A 678 20.87 -26.79 -18.09
C GLY A 678 19.98 -26.93 -19.35
N ASN A 679 18.75 -27.43 -19.21
CA ASN A 679 17.83 -27.64 -20.32
C ASN A 679 16.62 -26.71 -20.25
N VAL A 680 16.09 -26.36 -21.41
CA VAL A 680 14.78 -25.73 -21.53
C VAL A 680 13.70 -26.80 -21.33
N VAL A 681 12.71 -26.52 -20.50
CA VAL A 681 11.56 -27.39 -20.25
C VAL A 681 10.26 -26.66 -20.53
N ASN A 682 9.23 -27.41 -20.96
CA ASN A 682 7.89 -26.87 -21.14
C ASN A 682 7.31 -26.50 -19.77
N GLY A 683 7.07 -25.20 -19.55
CA GLY A 683 6.45 -24.71 -18.34
C GLY A 683 4.92 -24.72 -18.42
N GLU A 684 4.30 -23.81 -17.69
CA GLU A 684 2.86 -23.70 -17.51
C GLU A 684 2.49 -22.26 -17.12
N PRO A 685 1.22 -21.83 -17.29
CA PRO A 685 0.79 -20.48 -16.97
C PRO A 685 0.63 -20.23 -15.47
N ALA A 686 1.69 -20.39 -14.68
CA ALA A 686 1.70 -20.30 -13.24
C ALA A 686 2.76 -19.29 -12.73
N PRO A 687 2.37 -18.11 -12.22
CA PRO A 687 1.02 -17.52 -12.30
C PRO A 687 0.66 -17.14 -13.75
N GLU A 688 -0.65 -17.13 -14.07
CA GLU A 688 -1.14 -16.81 -15.42
C GLU A 688 -1.08 -15.30 -15.72
N HIS A 689 -1.38 -14.49 -14.72
CA HIS A 689 -1.38 -13.05 -14.84
C HIS A 689 -0.46 -12.46 -13.77
N LEU A 690 0.13 -11.31 -14.06
CA LEU A 690 0.89 -10.55 -13.08
C LEU A 690 0.04 -9.41 -12.51
N LEU A 691 -0.86 -8.84 -13.30
CA LEU A 691 -1.85 -7.87 -12.82
C LEU A 691 -3.18 -8.12 -13.49
N TYR A 692 -4.18 -8.51 -12.69
CA TYR A 692 -5.53 -8.85 -13.14
C TYR A 692 -6.57 -7.95 -12.45
N ALA A 693 -7.69 -7.67 -13.11
CA ALA A 693 -8.82 -6.98 -12.48
C ALA A 693 -10.05 -7.89 -12.56
N ALA A 694 -10.53 -8.32 -11.41
CA ALA A 694 -11.75 -9.12 -11.31
C ALA A 694 -12.98 -8.21 -11.19
N GLU A 695 -14.10 -8.66 -11.74
CA GLU A 695 -15.39 -7.95 -11.74
C GLU A 695 -16.06 -8.02 -10.36
N ASN A 696 -16.07 -9.21 -9.76
CA ASN A 696 -16.74 -9.49 -8.50
C ASN A 696 -15.88 -10.34 -7.56
N ARG A 697 -16.33 -10.45 -6.31
CA ARG A 697 -15.62 -11.14 -5.23
C ARG A 697 -15.40 -12.63 -5.54
N GLU A 698 -16.38 -13.28 -6.13
CA GLU A 698 -16.36 -14.71 -6.46
C GLU A 698 -15.25 -15.03 -7.45
N GLU A 699 -15.18 -14.27 -8.55
CA GLU A 699 -14.12 -14.34 -9.54
C GLU A 699 -12.76 -14.04 -8.92
N ALA A 700 -12.66 -12.96 -8.14
CA ALA A 700 -11.42 -12.57 -7.46
C ALA A 700 -10.91 -13.72 -6.57
N THR A 701 -11.79 -14.36 -5.80
CA THR A 701 -11.43 -15.45 -4.88
C THR A 701 -10.85 -16.64 -5.64
N VAL A 702 -11.47 -17.02 -6.76
CA VAL A 702 -10.97 -18.11 -7.60
C VAL A 702 -9.61 -17.76 -8.22
N GLU A 703 -9.48 -16.54 -8.74
CA GLU A 703 -8.27 -16.09 -9.41
C GLU A 703 -7.09 -15.95 -8.43
N ILE A 704 -7.32 -15.45 -7.22
CA ILE A 704 -6.29 -15.36 -6.17
C ILE A 704 -5.68 -16.75 -5.87
N ALA A 705 -6.52 -17.79 -5.75
CA ALA A 705 -6.06 -19.15 -5.52
C ALA A 705 -5.25 -19.71 -6.70
N LYS A 706 -5.74 -19.48 -7.93
CA LYS A 706 -5.06 -19.88 -9.17
C LYS A 706 -3.68 -19.22 -9.30
N LEU A 707 -3.60 -17.92 -9.03
CA LEU A 707 -2.38 -17.12 -9.10
C LEU A 707 -1.36 -17.46 -8.01
N CYS A 708 -1.66 -18.34 -7.06
CA CYS A 708 -0.67 -18.88 -6.10
C CYS A 708 0.04 -20.15 -6.59
N ILE A 709 -0.40 -20.76 -7.70
CA ILE A 709 0.27 -21.92 -8.30
C ILE A 709 1.63 -21.49 -8.85
N ARG A 710 2.66 -22.33 -8.66
CA ARG A 710 4.04 -22.04 -9.08
C ARG A 710 4.68 -23.22 -9.79
N PRO A 711 5.56 -23.00 -10.79
CA PRO A 711 6.19 -24.08 -11.56
C PRO A 711 6.88 -25.14 -10.70
N ASN A 712 7.49 -24.71 -9.59
CA ASN A 712 8.25 -25.55 -8.68
C ASN A 712 7.43 -26.28 -7.60
N ASP A 713 6.09 -26.16 -7.57
CA ASP A 713 5.28 -26.86 -6.57
C ASP A 713 5.61 -28.36 -6.58
N THR A 714 5.73 -29.01 -5.42
CA THR A 714 5.82 -30.48 -5.39
C THR A 714 4.51 -31.08 -5.89
N SER A 715 4.45 -32.36 -6.28
CA SER A 715 3.15 -32.95 -6.66
C SER A 715 2.11 -32.90 -5.54
N LYS A 716 2.53 -33.01 -4.28
CA LYS A 716 1.65 -32.86 -3.12
C LYS A 716 1.15 -31.42 -2.99
N GLY A 717 2.06 -30.43 -3.07
CA GLY A 717 1.68 -29.02 -3.00
C GLY A 717 0.81 -28.59 -4.17
N ARG A 718 1.12 -29.06 -5.39
CA ARG A 718 0.30 -28.83 -6.58
C ARG A 718 -1.10 -29.42 -6.41
N GLN A 719 -1.19 -30.64 -5.90
CA GLN A 719 -2.48 -31.28 -5.60
C GLN A 719 -3.31 -30.45 -4.62
N LEU A 720 -2.70 -29.89 -3.58
CA LEU A 720 -3.38 -29.01 -2.62
C LEU A 720 -3.89 -27.72 -3.29
N LYS A 721 -3.03 -27.01 -4.04
CA LYS A 721 -3.40 -25.77 -4.72
C LYS A 721 -4.48 -25.99 -5.77
N LEU A 722 -4.37 -27.04 -6.59
CA LEU A 722 -5.41 -27.43 -7.54
C LEU A 722 -6.71 -27.81 -6.87
N ASN A 723 -6.66 -28.50 -5.72
CA ASN A 723 -7.87 -28.79 -4.97
C ASN A 723 -8.58 -27.50 -4.53
N HIS A 724 -7.85 -26.50 -4.02
CA HIS A 724 -8.46 -25.22 -3.68
C HIS A 724 -9.02 -24.47 -4.88
N TYR A 725 -8.28 -24.43 -5.99
CA TYR A 725 -8.73 -23.76 -7.22
C TYR A 725 -10.03 -24.39 -7.77
N ILE A 726 -10.05 -25.72 -7.92
CA ILE A 726 -11.22 -26.46 -8.42
C ILE A 726 -12.40 -26.33 -7.46
N ASP A 727 -12.16 -26.46 -6.15
CA ASP A 727 -13.22 -26.36 -5.14
C ASP A 727 -13.85 -24.96 -5.11
N LEU A 728 -13.04 -23.90 -5.17
CA LEU A 728 -13.53 -22.52 -5.23
C LEU A 728 -14.33 -22.27 -6.51
N HIS A 729 -13.83 -22.73 -7.65
CA HIS A 729 -14.53 -22.59 -8.92
C HIS A 729 -15.88 -23.34 -8.89
N LYS A 730 -15.91 -24.54 -8.31
CA LYS A 730 -17.16 -25.29 -8.15
C LYS A 730 -18.11 -24.63 -7.16
N LYS A 731 -17.60 -24.06 -6.07
CA LYS A 731 -18.38 -23.35 -5.05
C LYS A 731 -19.08 -22.12 -5.63
N TYR A 732 -18.39 -21.34 -6.45
CA TYR A 732 -18.91 -20.06 -6.94
C TYR A 732 -19.50 -20.11 -8.37
N PHE A 733 -19.02 -20.99 -9.24
CA PHE A 733 -19.46 -21.10 -10.63
C PHE A 733 -20.13 -22.44 -10.96
N GLY A 734 -20.18 -23.41 -10.02
CA GLY A 734 -20.87 -24.68 -10.18
C GLY A 734 -20.17 -25.70 -11.10
N THR A 735 -19.04 -25.34 -11.70
CA THR A 735 -18.29 -26.15 -12.67
C THR A 735 -16.84 -26.33 -12.25
N ILE A 736 -16.12 -27.23 -12.93
CA ILE A 736 -14.66 -27.36 -12.80
C ILE A 736 -14.00 -26.44 -13.84
N PRO A 737 -12.86 -25.79 -13.52
CA PRO A 737 -12.17 -24.94 -14.48
C PRO A 737 -11.74 -25.71 -15.73
N GLU A 738 -12.10 -25.22 -16.92
CA GLU A 738 -11.76 -25.88 -18.19
C GLU A 738 -10.26 -25.87 -18.50
N ASP A 739 -9.51 -24.95 -17.91
CA ASP A 739 -8.06 -24.76 -18.07
C ASP A 739 -7.23 -25.53 -17.04
N VAL A 740 -7.85 -26.30 -16.15
CA VAL A 740 -7.15 -27.07 -15.09
C VAL A 740 -6.05 -27.98 -15.66
N TYR A 741 -6.24 -28.51 -16.88
CA TYR A 741 -5.27 -29.35 -17.58
C TYR A 741 -3.92 -28.66 -17.84
N LYS A 742 -3.90 -27.32 -17.91
CA LYS A 742 -2.68 -26.54 -18.11
C LYS A 742 -1.75 -26.59 -16.90
N PHE A 743 -2.30 -26.87 -15.71
CA PHE A 743 -1.59 -26.87 -14.42
C PHE A 743 -1.31 -28.28 -13.87
N VAL A 744 -1.74 -29.32 -14.57
CA VAL A 744 -1.37 -30.72 -14.26
C VAL A 744 -0.10 -31.05 -15.04
N ARG A 745 0.99 -31.38 -14.35
CA ARG A 745 2.25 -31.77 -15.00
C ARG A 745 2.38 -33.29 -15.11
N VAL A 746 1.92 -33.98 -14.07
CA VAL A 746 1.88 -35.45 -13.99
C VAL A 746 0.59 -35.89 -13.29
N GLN A 747 0.17 -37.14 -13.47
CA GLN A 747 -1.04 -37.67 -12.81
C GLN A 747 -1.03 -37.55 -11.28
N LYS A 748 0.14 -37.47 -10.64
CA LYS A 748 0.28 -37.28 -9.19
C LYS A 748 -0.16 -35.89 -8.73
N ASP A 749 -0.23 -34.90 -9.62
CA ASP A 749 -0.70 -33.56 -9.31
C ASP A 749 -2.23 -33.49 -9.15
N ILE A 750 -2.96 -34.51 -9.64
CA ILE A 750 -4.43 -34.48 -9.69
C ILE A 750 -5.02 -34.64 -8.29
N PRO A 751 -5.90 -33.73 -7.82
CA PRO A 751 -6.63 -33.87 -6.57
C PRO A 751 -7.44 -35.16 -6.49
N ILE A 752 -7.29 -35.91 -5.39
CA ILE A 752 -7.99 -37.19 -5.19
C ILE A 752 -9.51 -37.01 -5.32
N THR A 753 -10.05 -35.95 -4.74
CA THR A 753 -11.49 -35.61 -4.73
C THR A 753 -12.07 -35.43 -6.12
N TYR A 754 -11.30 -34.84 -7.05
CA TYR A 754 -11.75 -34.49 -8.41
C TYR A 754 -11.09 -35.34 -9.49
N LYS A 755 -10.50 -36.48 -9.11
CA LYS A 755 -9.63 -37.25 -10.00
C LYS A 755 -10.33 -37.68 -11.29
N LYS A 756 -11.58 -38.13 -11.20
CA LYS A 756 -12.35 -38.57 -12.37
C LYS A 756 -12.56 -37.40 -13.34
N ASP A 757 -13.15 -36.31 -12.84
CA ASP A 757 -13.51 -35.17 -13.68
C ASP A 757 -12.27 -34.51 -14.32
N VAL A 758 -11.15 -34.41 -13.58
CA VAL A 758 -9.90 -33.89 -14.14
C VAL A 758 -9.34 -34.84 -15.21
N MET A 759 -9.34 -36.15 -14.97
CA MET A 759 -8.87 -37.12 -15.98
C MET A 759 -9.71 -37.05 -17.27
N ASP A 760 -11.03 -36.90 -17.16
CA ASP A 760 -11.91 -36.75 -18.33
C ASP A 760 -11.51 -35.50 -19.16
N ILE A 761 -11.19 -34.37 -18.49
CA ILE A 761 -10.68 -33.15 -19.16
C ILE A 761 -9.29 -33.39 -19.79
N LEU A 762 -8.37 -34.08 -19.09
CA LEU A 762 -7.04 -34.38 -19.63
C LEU A 762 -7.14 -35.22 -20.93
N GLU A 763 -8.03 -36.20 -20.95
CA GLU A 763 -8.29 -37.03 -22.15
C GLU A 763 -8.89 -36.20 -23.28
N GLU A 764 -9.89 -35.36 -22.99
CA GLU A 764 -10.53 -34.48 -24.00
C GLU A 764 -9.53 -33.50 -24.63
N LYS A 765 -8.62 -32.94 -23.82
CA LYS A 765 -7.63 -31.94 -24.27
C LYS A 765 -6.35 -32.56 -24.84
N GLY A 766 -6.26 -33.89 -24.96
CA GLY A 766 -5.08 -34.58 -25.50
C GLY A 766 -3.81 -34.30 -24.69
N TRP A 767 -3.94 -34.22 -23.37
CA TRP A 767 -2.84 -33.85 -22.47
C TRP A 767 -1.74 -34.92 -22.43
N GLU A 768 -0.49 -34.47 -22.42
CA GLU A 768 0.68 -35.32 -22.21
C GLU A 768 1.44 -34.92 -20.92
N PRO A 769 1.99 -35.88 -20.15
CA PRO A 769 2.81 -35.57 -18.99
C PRO A 769 4.04 -34.75 -19.36
N ARG A 770 4.36 -33.73 -18.56
CA ARG A 770 5.56 -32.89 -18.72
C ARG A 770 6.53 -33.06 -17.56
N ALA A 771 7.80 -32.74 -17.81
CA ALA A 771 8.84 -32.78 -16.79
C ALA A 771 8.58 -31.72 -15.70
N ILE A 772 8.79 -32.09 -14.44
CA ILE A 772 8.71 -31.14 -13.33
C ILE A 772 10.06 -30.41 -13.25
N PRO A 773 10.11 -29.08 -13.41
CA PRO A 773 11.36 -28.33 -13.30
C PRO A 773 11.90 -28.37 -11.86
N GLN A 774 13.22 -28.49 -11.70
CA GLN A 774 13.87 -28.50 -10.39
C GLN A 774 14.35 -27.11 -9.96
N GLU A 775 14.91 -26.35 -10.90
CA GLU A 775 15.24 -24.94 -10.72
C GLU A 775 14.70 -24.09 -11.88
N PRO A 776 13.37 -23.92 -11.93
CA PRO A 776 12.74 -23.11 -12.98
C PRO A 776 13.17 -21.65 -12.88
N SER A 777 13.52 -21.09 -14.03
CA SER A 777 13.90 -19.70 -14.20
C SER A 777 13.43 -19.19 -15.56
N ILE A 778 13.19 -17.88 -15.65
CA ILE A 778 13.06 -17.18 -16.95
C ILE A 778 14.33 -16.43 -17.32
N ARG A 779 15.35 -16.45 -16.46
CA ARG A 779 16.66 -15.89 -16.73
C ARG A 779 17.42 -16.77 -17.71
N ASP A 780 18.40 -16.20 -18.39
CA ASP A 780 19.25 -16.97 -19.30
C ASP A 780 20.17 -17.88 -18.50
N PHE A 781 20.60 -18.99 -19.10
CA PHE A 781 21.68 -19.78 -18.54
C PHE A 781 22.93 -18.92 -18.39
N LYS A 782 23.68 -19.12 -17.29
CA LYS A 782 24.99 -18.47 -17.13
C LYS A 782 25.89 -18.94 -18.28
N GLU A 783 26.45 -18.01 -19.06
CA GLU A 783 27.43 -18.36 -20.09
C GLU A 783 28.60 -19.12 -19.44
N GLU A 784 29.01 -20.26 -20.00
CA GLU A 784 30.27 -20.89 -19.57
C GLU A 784 31.40 -19.88 -19.77
N PRO A 785 32.28 -19.65 -18.77
CA PRO A 785 33.42 -18.77 -18.97
C PRO A 785 34.22 -19.32 -20.14
N LYS A 786 34.30 -18.55 -21.24
CA LYS A 786 35.11 -18.88 -22.41
C LYS A 786 36.48 -19.30 -21.91
N LYS A 787 36.79 -20.61 -22.00
CA LYS A 787 38.12 -21.13 -21.69
C LYS A 787 39.10 -20.25 -22.46
N LYS A 788 39.87 -19.42 -21.75
CA LYS A 788 41.00 -18.71 -22.33
C LYS A 788 41.79 -19.75 -23.09
N ALA A 789 41.78 -19.65 -24.42
CA ALA A 789 42.64 -20.46 -25.25
C ALA A 789 44.06 -20.16 -24.77
N ASN A 790 44.66 -21.09 -24.04
CA ASN A 790 46.07 -21.06 -23.71
C ASN A 790 46.81 -21.11 -25.05
N GLY A 791 47.13 -19.94 -25.59
CA GLY A 791 48.09 -19.78 -26.66
C GLY A 791 49.42 -20.31 -26.17
N LYS A 792 49.87 -21.40 -26.80
CA LYS A 792 51.27 -21.80 -26.79
C LYS A 792 52.11 -20.81 -27.60
#